data_AF-A0A133VGJ8-F1
#
_entry.id   AF-A0A133VGJ8-F1
#
_cell.length_a   1.000
_cell.length_b   1.000
_cell.length_c   1.000
_cell.angle_alpha   90.00
_cell.angle_beta   90.00
_cell.angle_gamma   90.00
#
_symmetry.space_group_name_H-M   'P 1'
#
loop_
_entity.id
_entity.type
_entity.pdbx_description
1 polymer ?
#
loop_
_entity_poly.entity_id
_entity_poly.type
_entity_poly.pdbx_seq_one_letter_code
_entity_poly.pdbx_strand_id
1 'polypeptide(L)'
;MAEAKQIQGPDREESTSQSSKTEKVLEILSEEGPLTTRMLKEKTGMSNLDSLMSNLWEKGYVLASPSVRTLELFEKNGKYTYKNRNERFYIKKKEEDRVTRRIKYETYNKRTDTKDTVTKKLEFTTRELAERQEYSNTSQQIIEALTDSEIALFSSEIAEKIDLSKNQVRTGLSTLKKKRKVKQRGKFDPTKQKETWFENGYLYYLNRKQYKARLQERDVLSDYKQRLYDKVKENCELDNRMTPSYQLFGKNQKNHDRKSMKQIKAVYKDLEWAEVSSMTLYYIEDELTDEEIKEQKEYWKKQFEKKSKEKVNIGYKHEDFFQLAVAKMEQESDLYVNSRFDFRVARNGKLKHNMRVKRRSNPKRLYEFDRVLILELEPFYIESPESREIKLVFEAKYKKRISKRDIDNFLDKLADTYKFGSKRRVKLSEGYGYVEAYVPKLDVVPVFIMPSRGREFKHNGERINTAQYAVKQGVKVLFTQEFERYLQKKSEDGERRRFPKLFNEWYKDPENDQEFRDFVLDKLGIELEKSRPNKREREIEEKSGRKDLKLNRHFKPMNPSEHDDEPIDYEVAVEPKYDGIRSSLHLDKEDETVRGYTRAGEKIELSRKVKDRILESLQNCNNAILDSEYLRDKNEFRVFDNLLVDGVPQIDKQLRLRRKTLEQIVEGNETVKLVEQETTNRTEEVENIYKKRIKEGYEGIVIKDISSLYSLNSRSSDWLKWKHMATVDLKVVDVEKKESNKSKPWVHKLACERDGDMHIMFNYANEERHKLGSVLEGTFLELTGNEKLRYPKNIRVREDKEEPNSLEEIEKAFSREKGYES
;
A
#
# COMPACT_ATOMS: atom_id res chain seq x y z
N MET A 1 53.01 37.78 -7.82
CA MET A 1 54.03 36.73 -7.71
C MET A 1 53.63 35.83 -6.56
N ALA A 2 53.21 34.60 -6.86
CA ALA A 2 52.99 33.54 -5.89
C ALA A 2 53.31 32.23 -6.61
N GLU A 3 54.21 31.46 -6.00
CA GLU A 3 54.97 30.35 -6.58
C GLU A 3 54.09 29.14 -6.90
N ALA A 4 54.23 28.65 -8.14
CA ALA A 4 53.66 27.39 -8.58
C ALA A 4 54.60 26.23 -8.22
N LYS A 5 54.06 25.27 -7.48
CA LYS A 5 54.71 24.01 -7.07
C LYS A 5 55.26 23.24 -8.28
N GLN A 6 56.54 22.92 -8.22
CA GLN A 6 57.20 21.90 -9.05
C GLN A 6 56.58 20.52 -8.80
N ILE A 7 56.08 19.89 -9.88
CA ILE A 7 55.88 18.46 -9.97
C ILE A 7 57.03 17.92 -10.82
N GLN A 8 57.96 17.21 -10.19
CA GLN A 8 58.98 16.41 -10.90
C GLN A 8 58.28 15.25 -11.61
N GLY A 9 58.31 15.25 -12.95
CA GLY A 9 58.01 14.10 -13.79
C GLY A 9 59.30 13.36 -14.16
N PRO A 10 59.30 12.01 -14.20
CA PRO A 10 60.47 11.22 -14.51
C PRO A 10 60.55 11.06 -16.04
N ASP A 11 61.43 11.77 -16.73
CA ASP A 11 61.68 11.51 -18.15
C ASP A 11 63.01 12.12 -18.63
N ARG A 12 64.11 11.40 -18.37
CA ARG A 12 65.38 11.61 -19.11
C ARG A 12 66.11 10.32 -19.51
N GLU A 13 65.51 9.15 -19.33
CA GLU A 13 66.12 7.87 -19.76
C GLU A 13 65.34 7.12 -20.87
N GLU A 14 64.08 7.46 -21.19
CA GLU A 14 63.33 6.78 -22.27
C GLU A 14 63.50 7.40 -23.68
N SER A 15 63.91 8.68 -23.80
CA SER A 15 63.96 9.36 -25.11
C SER A 15 65.10 8.90 -26.03
N THR A 16 66.19 8.36 -25.48
CA THR A 16 67.34 7.85 -26.23
C THR A 16 67.08 6.47 -26.87
N SER A 17 66.15 5.68 -26.31
CA SER A 17 65.82 4.32 -26.78
C SER A 17 64.91 4.31 -28.02
N GLN A 18 64.06 5.32 -28.19
CA GLN A 18 63.07 5.37 -29.27
C GLN A 18 63.60 6.05 -30.55
N SER A 19 64.56 6.98 -30.42
CA SER A 19 65.26 7.60 -31.56
C SER A 19 66.11 6.57 -32.32
N SER A 20 66.87 5.73 -31.61
CA SER A 20 67.75 4.75 -32.25
C SER A 20 66.99 3.64 -32.99
N LYS A 21 65.78 3.27 -32.51
CA LYS A 21 64.89 2.32 -33.21
C LYS A 21 64.33 2.89 -34.50
N THR A 22 63.98 4.18 -34.50
CA THR A 22 63.44 4.87 -35.68
C THR A 22 64.50 5.00 -36.77
N GLU A 23 65.70 5.44 -36.40
CA GLU A 23 66.84 5.58 -37.32
C GLU A 23 67.20 4.24 -37.96
N LYS A 24 67.29 3.17 -37.16
CA LYS A 24 67.59 1.82 -37.65
C LYS A 24 66.55 1.29 -38.66
N VAL A 25 65.26 1.57 -38.46
CA VAL A 25 64.21 1.18 -39.40
C VAL A 25 64.27 2.01 -40.69
N LEU A 26 64.54 3.32 -40.59
CA LEU A 26 64.67 4.19 -41.75
C LEU A 26 65.93 3.87 -42.57
N GLU A 27 67.03 3.47 -41.93
CA GLU A 27 68.28 3.05 -42.58
C GLU A 27 68.06 1.78 -43.42
N ILE A 28 67.46 0.75 -42.83
CA ILE A 28 67.10 -0.50 -43.54
C ILE A 28 66.14 -0.22 -44.71
N LEU A 29 65.18 0.69 -44.53
CA LEU A 29 64.27 1.08 -45.61
C LEU A 29 64.95 1.90 -46.72
N SER A 30 66.05 2.61 -46.45
CA SER A 30 66.86 3.24 -47.51
C SER A 30 67.71 2.24 -48.28
N GLU A 31 68.26 1.23 -47.61
CA GLU A 31 69.16 0.26 -48.21
C GLU A 31 68.41 -0.84 -48.98
N GLU A 32 67.32 -1.35 -48.39
CA GLU A 32 66.65 -2.57 -48.85
C GLU A 32 65.15 -2.39 -49.11
N GLY A 33 64.62 -1.16 -48.98
CA GLY A 33 63.21 -0.87 -49.28
C GLY A 33 62.86 -1.10 -50.76
N PRO A 34 61.64 -1.60 -51.10
CA PRO A 34 60.43 -1.62 -50.26
C PRO A 34 60.26 -2.89 -49.41
N LEU A 35 59.92 -2.72 -48.12
CA LEU A 35 59.74 -3.83 -47.19
C LEU A 35 58.39 -3.76 -46.46
N THR A 36 57.83 -4.91 -46.07
CA THR A 36 56.65 -4.97 -45.19
C THR A 36 57.07 -4.90 -43.72
N THR A 37 56.13 -4.58 -42.82
CA THR A 37 56.39 -4.62 -41.37
C THR A 37 56.93 -5.98 -40.91
N ARG A 38 56.49 -7.07 -41.55
CA ARG A 38 56.97 -8.42 -41.25
C ARG A 38 58.43 -8.61 -41.65
N MET A 39 58.80 -8.24 -42.87
CA MET A 39 60.19 -8.31 -43.34
C MET A 39 61.12 -7.46 -42.46
N LEU A 40 60.65 -6.29 -42.05
CA LEU A 40 61.38 -5.45 -41.10
C LEU A 40 61.51 -6.11 -39.73
N LYS A 41 60.46 -6.79 -39.24
CA LYS A 41 60.50 -7.54 -37.97
C LYS A 41 61.49 -8.70 -38.03
N GLU A 42 61.52 -9.45 -39.13
CA GLU A 42 62.48 -10.55 -39.36
C GLU A 42 63.93 -10.03 -39.38
N LYS A 43 64.17 -8.86 -39.97
CA LYS A 43 65.51 -8.24 -40.05
C LYS A 43 65.97 -7.55 -38.77
N THR A 44 65.05 -6.96 -38.02
CA THR A 44 65.38 -6.11 -36.86
C THR A 44 65.20 -6.80 -35.51
N GLY A 45 64.42 -7.89 -35.45
CA GLY A 45 64.04 -8.56 -34.19
C GLY A 45 63.09 -7.73 -33.29
N MET A 46 62.65 -6.55 -33.73
CA MET A 46 61.90 -5.62 -32.89
C MET A 46 60.43 -6.04 -32.69
N SER A 47 59.93 -5.89 -31.45
CA SER A 47 58.50 -5.96 -31.13
C SER A 47 57.81 -4.61 -31.40
N ASN A 48 56.50 -4.63 -31.67
CA ASN A 48 55.64 -3.43 -31.89
C ASN A 48 55.95 -2.53 -33.10
N LEU A 49 56.47 -3.11 -34.19
CA LEU A 49 56.82 -2.35 -35.39
C LEU A 49 55.61 -1.77 -36.16
N ASP A 50 54.42 -2.35 -36.05
CA ASP A 50 53.20 -1.88 -36.74
C ASP A 50 52.79 -0.45 -36.33
N SER A 51 52.85 -0.16 -35.03
CA SER A 51 52.55 1.16 -34.48
C SER A 51 53.62 2.18 -34.89
N LEU A 52 54.89 1.77 -34.90
CA LEU A 52 55.99 2.61 -35.35
C LEU A 52 55.85 2.97 -36.83
N MET A 53 55.61 1.99 -37.71
CA MET A 53 55.43 2.24 -39.15
C MET A 53 54.24 3.14 -39.46
N SER A 54 53.13 2.97 -38.72
CA SER A 54 51.96 3.85 -38.84
C SER A 54 52.30 5.29 -38.45
N ASN A 55 53.06 5.48 -37.37
CA ASN A 55 53.52 6.79 -36.91
C ASN A 55 54.50 7.45 -37.91
N LEU A 56 55.43 6.67 -38.46
CA LEU A 56 56.37 7.16 -39.47
C LEU A 56 55.67 7.58 -40.76
N TRP A 57 54.62 6.87 -41.17
CA TRP A 57 53.83 7.23 -42.34
C TRP A 57 52.99 8.49 -42.09
N GLU A 58 52.46 8.65 -40.87
CA GLU A 58 51.74 9.85 -40.45
C GLU A 58 52.63 11.09 -40.36
N LYS A 59 53.85 10.95 -39.83
CA LYS A 59 54.85 12.01 -39.76
C LYS A 59 55.58 12.25 -41.09
N GLY A 60 55.27 11.48 -42.13
CA GLY A 60 55.83 11.66 -43.47
C GLY A 60 57.27 11.18 -43.66
N TYR A 61 57.84 10.38 -42.75
CA TYR A 61 59.19 9.82 -42.91
C TYR A 61 59.25 8.66 -43.91
N VAL A 62 58.12 8.01 -44.16
CA VAL A 62 57.98 6.90 -45.12
C VAL A 62 56.77 7.10 -46.03
N LEU A 63 56.80 6.49 -47.21
CA LEU A 63 55.64 6.34 -48.10
C LEU A 63 55.14 4.90 -48.02
N ALA A 64 53.82 4.69 -48.12
CA ALA A 64 53.23 3.36 -48.04
C ALA A 64 52.42 3.02 -49.29
N SER A 65 52.41 1.74 -49.66
CA SER A 65 51.55 1.22 -50.72
C SER A 65 50.09 1.00 -50.23
N PRO A 66 49.13 0.83 -51.15
CA PRO A 66 47.88 0.13 -50.85
C PRO A 66 48.17 -1.25 -50.23
N SER A 67 47.25 -1.74 -49.41
CA SER A 67 47.37 -3.08 -48.82
C SER A 67 47.33 -4.16 -49.90
N VAL A 68 48.31 -5.06 -49.86
CA VAL A 68 48.43 -6.24 -50.70
C VAL A 68 47.95 -7.44 -49.91
N ARG A 69 47.02 -8.21 -50.50
CA ARG A 69 46.54 -9.45 -49.89
C ARG A 69 47.46 -10.60 -50.28
N THR A 70 48.05 -11.24 -49.28
CA THR A 70 48.85 -12.46 -49.41
C THR A 70 48.16 -13.61 -48.67
N LEU A 71 48.43 -14.82 -49.12
CA LEU A 71 48.00 -16.05 -48.45
C LEU A 71 49.23 -16.77 -47.92
N GLU A 72 49.16 -17.19 -46.67
CA GLU A 72 50.25 -17.89 -45.99
C GLU A 72 49.74 -19.26 -45.52
N LEU A 73 50.55 -20.30 -45.73
CA LEU A 73 50.36 -21.62 -45.13
C LEU A 73 51.11 -21.64 -43.79
N PHE A 74 50.44 -22.00 -42.70
CA PHE A 74 51.05 -22.12 -41.38
C PHE A 74 50.48 -23.31 -40.63
N GLU A 75 51.29 -23.91 -39.76
CA GLU A 75 50.88 -25.06 -38.96
C GLU A 75 50.16 -24.61 -37.68
N LYS A 76 49.01 -25.22 -37.40
CA LYS A 76 48.25 -25.03 -36.17
C LYS A 76 47.73 -26.37 -35.67
N ASN A 77 48.18 -26.79 -34.49
CA ASN A 77 47.81 -28.05 -33.84
C ASN A 77 48.07 -29.30 -34.72
N GLY A 78 49.25 -29.39 -35.34
CA GLY A 78 49.61 -30.54 -36.19
C GLY A 78 48.92 -30.59 -37.56
N LYS A 79 48.22 -29.53 -37.96
CA LYS A 79 47.56 -29.40 -39.26
C LYS A 79 47.94 -28.09 -39.94
N TYR A 80 48.28 -28.15 -41.23
CA TYR A 80 48.51 -26.96 -42.04
C TYR A 80 47.19 -26.26 -42.36
N THR A 81 47.14 -24.93 -42.16
CA THR A 81 45.99 -24.10 -42.47
C THR A 81 46.41 -22.78 -43.13
N TYR A 82 45.46 -22.09 -43.76
CA TYR A 82 45.71 -20.89 -44.55
C TYR A 82 45.32 -19.62 -43.80
N LYS A 83 46.20 -18.62 -43.79
CA LYS A 83 45.91 -17.28 -43.27
C LYS A 83 45.91 -16.27 -44.41
N ASN A 84 44.81 -15.52 -44.56
CA ASN A 84 44.85 -14.29 -45.35
C ASN A 84 45.57 -13.21 -44.56
N ARG A 85 46.54 -12.54 -45.17
CA ARG A 85 47.19 -11.36 -44.62
C ARG A 85 47.04 -10.20 -45.58
N ASN A 86 46.83 -9.02 -45.02
CA ASN A 86 46.88 -7.76 -45.76
C ASN A 86 48.13 -7.03 -45.28
N GLU A 87 49.15 -6.95 -46.11
CA GLU A 87 50.42 -6.30 -45.79
C GLU A 87 50.56 -5.02 -46.60
N ARG A 88 51.25 -4.02 -46.05
CA ARG A 88 51.65 -2.80 -46.78
C ARG A 88 53.16 -2.79 -46.92
N PHE A 89 53.62 -2.33 -48.07
CA PHE A 89 55.03 -2.08 -48.30
C PHE A 89 55.33 -0.62 -47.97
N TYR A 90 56.49 -0.39 -47.37
CA TYR A 90 56.97 0.93 -47.01
C TYR A 90 58.30 1.22 -47.70
N ILE A 91 58.52 2.49 -48.02
CA ILE A 91 59.80 3.02 -48.50
C ILE A 91 60.16 4.28 -47.72
N LYS A 92 61.45 4.53 -47.49
CA LYS A 92 61.89 5.81 -46.92
C LYS A 92 61.50 6.94 -47.87
N LYS A 93 60.86 7.99 -47.33
CA LYS A 93 60.54 9.18 -48.12
C LYS A 93 61.84 9.94 -48.40
N LYS A 94 62.02 10.36 -49.66
CA LYS A 94 63.04 11.34 -50.07
C LYS A 94 62.34 12.70 -50.24
N GLU A 95 62.45 13.32 -51.41
CA GLU A 95 61.78 14.60 -51.71
C GLU A 95 60.37 14.41 -52.28
N GLU A 96 60.09 13.29 -52.93
CA GLU A 96 58.82 13.03 -53.60
C GLU A 96 57.74 12.54 -52.60
N ASP A 97 56.52 13.08 -52.71
CA ASP A 97 55.35 12.62 -51.94
C ASP A 97 54.68 11.36 -52.53
N ARG A 98 55.14 10.93 -53.71
CA ARG A 98 54.55 9.82 -54.47
C ARG A 98 55.57 9.16 -55.38
N VAL A 99 55.67 7.83 -55.28
CA VAL A 99 56.62 7.02 -56.05
C VAL A 99 55.97 5.73 -56.48
N THR A 100 56.21 5.27 -57.71
CA THR A 100 55.74 3.95 -58.17
C THR A 100 56.90 2.97 -58.27
N ARG A 101 56.78 1.79 -57.66
CA ARG A 101 57.79 0.71 -57.74
C ARG A 101 57.17 -0.63 -58.11
N ARG A 102 57.90 -1.45 -58.85
CA ARG A 102 57.57 -2.88 -59.02
C ARG A 102 58.12 -3.64 -57.83
N ILE A 103 57.24 -4.29 -57.08
CA ILE A 103 57.61 -5.14 -55.96
C ILE A 103 57.45 -6.60 -56.33
N LYS A 104 58.33 -7.45 -55.78
CA LYS A 104 58.18 -8.91 -55.80
C LYS A 104 57.84 -9.37 -54.39
N TYR A 105 56.82 -10.20 -54.25
CA TYR A 105 56.44 -10.78 -52.98
C TYR A 105 55.91 -12.19 -53.14
N GLU A 106 56.12 -13.01 -52.12
CA GLU A 106 55.62 -14.38 -52.10
C GLU A 106 54.17 -14.44 -51.61
N THR A 107 53.36 -15.25 -52.25
CA THR A 107 52.04 -15.63 -51.75
C THR A 107 51.78 -17.10 -52.06
N TYR A 108 51.10 -17.79 -51.16
CA TYR A 108 50.73 -19.17 -51.39
C TYR A 108 49.57 -19.25 -52.39
N ASN A 109 49.69 -20.15 -53.36
CA ASN A 109 48.66 -20.40 -54.35
C ASN A 109 47.96 -21.73 -54.04
N LYS A 110 46.70 -21.65 -53.60
CA LYS A 110 45.89 -22.83 -53.25
C LYS A 110 45.64 -23.80 -54.41
N ARG A 111 45.78 -23.34 -55.65
CA ARG A 111 45.49 -24.18 -56.84
C ARG A 111 46.68 -25.04 -57.23
N THR A 112 47.89 -24.52 -57.06
CA THR A 112 49.13 -25.20 -57.43
C THR A 112 49.86 -25.78 -56.23
N ASP A 113 49.39 -25.49 -55.01
CA ASP A 113 49.99 -25.90 -53.72
C ASP A 113 51.44 -25.41 -53.54
N THR A 114 51.81 -24.35 -54.27
CA THR A 114 53.16 -23.75 -54.29
C THR A 114 53.18 -22.35 -53.70
N LYS A 115 54.36 -21.91 -53.26
CA LYS A 115 54.64 -20.49 -53.02
C LYS A 115 55.00 -19.84 -54.34
N ASP A 116 54.16 -18.93 -54.81
CA ASP A 116 54.40 -18.20 -56.05
C ASP A 116 55.01 -16.82 -55.74
N THR A 117 55.99 -16.41 -56.54
CA THR A 117 56.53 -15.04 -56.50
C THR A 117 55.73 -14.15 -57.45
N VAL A 118 54.97 -13.21 -56.89
CA VAL A 118 54.16 -12.25 -57.66
C VAL A 118 54.93 -10.95 -57.83
N THR A 119 55.04 -10.48 -59.07
CA THR A 119 55.58 -9.14 -59.37
C THR A 119 54.44 -8.16 -59.65
N LYS A 120 54.31 -7.09 -58.87
CA LYS A 120 53.24 -6.09 -59.02
C LYS A 120 53.78 -4.67 -58.97
N LYS A 121 53.31 -3.81 -59.88
CA LYS A 121 53.58 -2.36 -59.85
C LYS A 121 52.64 -1.70 -58.83
N LEU A 122 53.19 -1.07 -57.79
CA LEU A 122 52.44 -0.37 -56.75
C LEU A 122 52.90 1.08 -56.62
N GLU A 123 51.94 1.96 -56.39
CA GLU A 123 52.16 3.37 -56.05
C GLU A 123 52.27 3.51 -54.52
N PHE A 124 53.24 4.29 -54.07
CA PHE A 124 53.55 4.59 -52.67
C PHE A 124 53.32 6.08 -52.47
N THR A 125 52.50 6.45 -51.49
CA THR A 125 52.11 7.84 -51.25
C THR A 125 52.25 8.22 -49.78
N THR A 126 52.24 9.53 -49.51
CA THR A 126 52.01 10.06 -48.17
C THR A 126 50.60 9.71 -47.70
N ARG A 127 50.40 9.67 -46.38
CA ARG A 127 49.10 9.36 -45.79
C ARG A 127 48.00 10.33 -46.24
N GLU A 128 48.33 11.60 -46.37
CA GLU A 128 47.40 12.64 -46.82
C GLU A 128 46.88 12.39 -48.24
N LEU A 129 47.77 12.04 -49.19
CA LEU A 129 47.38 11.72 -50.56
C LEU A 129 46.56 10.43 -50.65
N ALA A 130 46.91 9.42 -49.85
CA ALA A 130 46.14 8.19 -49.76
C ALA A 130 44.71 8.43 -49.22
N GLU A 131 44.56 9.32 -48.23
CA GLU A 131 43.25 9.68 -47.67
C GLU A 131 42.41 10.54 -48.63
N ARG A 132 43.03 11.44 -49.42
CA ARG A 132 42.33 12.25 -50.43
C ARG A 132 41.74 11.42 -51.58
N GLN A 133 42.38 10.32 -51.96
CA GLN A 133 41.90 9.39 -53.00
C GLN A 133 40.82 8.41 -52.49
N GLU A 134 40.50 8.43 -51.20
CA GLU A 134 39.70 7.38 -50.53
C GLU A 134 38.19 7.70 -50.37
N TYR A 135 37.71 8.86 -50.82
CA TYR A 135 36.31 9.30 -50.68
C TYR A 135 35.62 9.46 -52.04
N SER A 136 34.35 9.06 -52.14
CA SER A 136 33.51 9.38 -53.30
C SER A 136 33.12 10.86 -53.31
N ASN A 137 32.89 11.45 -54.50
CA ASN A 137 32.42 12.84 -54.68
C ASN A 137 31.22 13.15 -53.74
N THR A 138 30.25 12.25 -53.68
CA THR A 138 29.10 12.33 -52.75
C THR A 138 29.48 12.46 -51.28
N SER A 139 30.55 11.81 -50.83
CA SER A 139 30.98 11.89 -49.42
C SER A 139 31.60 13.25 -49.08
N GLN A 140 32.22 13.93 -50.06
CA GLN A 140 32.74 15.29 -49.89
C GLN A 140 31.59 16.30 -49.81
N GLN A 141 30.64 16.23 -50.74
CA GLN A 141 29.45 17.10 -50.77
C GLN A 141 28.63 17.01 -49.46
N ILE A 142 28.51 15.81 -48.86
CA ILE A 142 27.84 15.64 -47.57
C ILE A 142 28.60 16.32 -46.42
N ILE A 143 29.94 16.27 -46.42
CA ILE A 143 30.75 16.94 -45.38
C ILE A 143 30.63 18.45 -45.53
N GLU A 144 30.68 18.97 -46.75
CA GLU A 144 30.51 20.40 -47.05
C GLU A 144 29.14 20.90 -46.57
N ALA A 145 28.05 20.23 -46.94
CA ALA A 145 26.71 20.59 -46.49
C ALA A 145 26.51 20.57 -44.97
N LEU A 146 27.22 19.68 -44.27
CA LEU A 146 27.25 19.65 -42.81
C LEU A 146 28.22 20.68 -42.22
N THR A 147 29.21 21.15 -42.96
CA THR A 147 30.15 22.20 -42.52
C THR A 147 29.49 23.57 -42.61
N ASP A 148 28.71 23.79 -43.68
CA ASP A 148 27.98 25.04 -43.95
C ASP A 148 26.71 25.21 -43.10
N SER A 149 26.40 24.22 -42.27
CA SER A 149 25.22 24.22 -41.42
C SER A 149 25.59 24.47 -39.95
N GLU A 150 25.00 25.49 -39.33
CA GLU A 150 25.18 25.74 -37.90
C GLU A 150 24.44 24.72 -37.02
N ILE A 151 23.45 24.03 -37.59
CA ILE A 151 22.62 23.01 -36.95
C ILE A 151 22.88 21.61 -37.54
N ALA A 152 22.50 20.58 -36.79
CA ALA A 152 22.49 19.20 -37.28
C ALA A 152 21.34 18.99 -38.28
N LEU A 153 21.57 18.17 -39.32
CA LEU A 153 20.61 17.98 -40.41
C LEU A 153 20.12 16.53 -40.51
N PHE A 154 18.88 16.35 -40.96
CA PHE A 154 18.35 15.07 -41.42
C PHE A 154 18.90 14.71 -42.79
N SER A 155 18.87 13.42 -43.12
CA SER A 155 19.31 12.96 -44.45
C SER A 155 18.50 13.54 -45.61
N SER A 156 17.23 13.92 -45.38
CA SER A 156 16.40 14.60 -46.38
C SER A 156 16.87 16.03 -46.62
N GLU A 157 17.14 16.79 -45.55
CA GLU A 157 17.63 18.17 -45.63
C GLU A 157 19.02 18.23 -46.30
N ILE A 158 19.90 17.26 -45.99
CA ILE A 158 21.20 17.14 -46.68
C ILE A 158 20.99 16.85 -48.17
N ALA A 159 20.07 15.94 -48.51
CA ALA A 159 19.77 15.58 -49.90
C ALA A 159 19.23 16.77 -50.71
N GLU A 160 18.37 17.59 -50.09
CA GLU A 160 17.86 18.82 -50.69
C GLU A 160 18.96 19.88 -50.86
N LYS A 161 19.84 20.06 -49.87
CA LYS A 161 20.93 21.05 -49.94
C LYS A 161 21.96 20.75 -51.03
N ILE A 162 22.25 19.49 -51.32
CA ILE A 162 23.28 19.09 -52.30
C ILE A 162 22.71 18.52 -53.60
N ASP A 163 21.39 18.62 -53.79
CA ASP A 163 20.63 18.13 -54.96
C ASP A 163 20.98 16.68 -55.34
N LEU A 164 20.93 15.77 -54.36
CA LEU A 164 21.17 14.34 -54.56
C LEU A 164 19.98 13.51 -54.07
N SER A 165 19.86 12.29 -54.59
CA SER A 165 18.83 11.38 -54.09
C SER A 165 19.07 10.98 -52.63
N LYS A 166 17.99 10.79 -51.86
CA LYS A 166 18.04 10.33 -50.45
C LYS A 166 18.85 9.02 -50.29
N ASN A 167 18.86 8.15 -51.30
CA ASN A 167 19.62 6.90 -51.29
C ASN A 167 21.13 7.11 -51.45
N GLN A 168 21.54 8.05 -52.31
CA GLN A 168 22.96 8.43 -52.46
C GLN A 168 23.48 9.03 -51.15
N VAL A 169 22.72 9.96 -50.54
CA VAL A 169 23.07 10.58 -49.27
C VAL A 169 23.14 9.55 -48.14
N ARG A 170 22.17 8.64 -48.03
CA ARG A 170 22.18 7.58 -47.01
C ARG A 170 23.41 6.66 -47.14
N THR A 171 23.79 6.32 -48.37
CA THR A 171 24.98 5.49 -48.65
C THR A 171 26.26 6.23 -48.29
N GLY A 172 26.36 7.51 -48.65
CA GLY A 172 27.48 8.37 -48.28
C GLY A 172 27.62 8.55 -46.76
N LEU A 173 26.53 8.87 -46.05
CA LEU A 173 26.50 8.99 -44.59
C LEU A 173 26.91 7.69 -43.88
N SER A 174 26.50 6.53 -44.41
CA SER A 174 26.92 5.22 -43.88
C SER A 174 28.43 5.02 -43.97
N THR A 175 29.02 5.38 -45.12
CA THR A 175 30.48 5.33 -45.33
C THR A 175 31.22 6.31 -44.40
N LEU A 176 30.76 7.56 -44.33
CA LEU A 176 31.35 8.60 -43.47
C LEU A 176 31.27 8.25 -41.98
N LYS A 177 30.17 7.62 -41.54
CA LYS A 177 30.01 7.12 -40.17
C LYS A 177 31.00 6.00 -39.85
N LYS A 178 31.17 5.01 -40.75
CA LYS A 178 32.17 3.92 -40.57
C LYS A 178 33.58 4.49 -40.43
N LYS A 179 33.89 5.56 -41.17
CA LYS A 179 35.16 6.30 -41.11
C LYS A 179 35.23 7.35 -39.97
N ARG A 180 34.20 7.45 -39.11
CA ARG A 180 34.11 8.38 -37.96
C ARG A 180 34.21 9.88 -38.32
N LYS A 181 33.91 10.27 -39.56
CA LYS A 181 33.94 11.67 -40.01
C LYS A 181 32.64 12.42 -39.73
N VAL A 182 31.51 11.72 -39.73
CA VAL A 182 30.19 12.25 -39.36
C VAL A 182 29.66 11.49 -38.15
N LYS A 183 29.03 12.20 -37.23
CA LYS A 183 28.30 11.63 -36.10
C LYS A 183 26.81 11.64 -36.43
N GLN A 184 26.08 10.65 -35.91
CA GLN A 184 24.63 10.62 -35.97
C GLN A 184 24.07 10.49 -34.56
N ARG A 185 22.88 11.05 -34.34
CA ARG A 185 22.15 10.84 -33.09
C ARG A 185 20.64 10.95 -33.31
N GLY A 186 19.91 10.06 -32.67
CA GLY A 186 18.45 10.05 -32.59
C GLY A 186 17.97 10.60 -31.26
N LYS A 187 16.74 10.22 -30.89
CA LYS A 187 16.18 10.46 -29.57
C LYS A 187 16.24 9.20 -28.71
N PHE A 188 16.45 9.39 -27.42
CA PHE A 188 16.31 8.30 -26.47
C PHE A 188 14.81 7.99 -26.28
N ASP A 189 14.39 6.74 -26.53
CA ASP A 189 13.03 6.30 -26.19
C ASP A 189 13.06 5.62 -24.81
N PRO A 190 12.59 6.29 -23.74
CA PRO A 190 12.61 5.74 -22.39
C PRO A 190 11.75 4.48 -22.26
N THR A 191 10.80 4.24 -23.16
CA THR A 191 9.96 3.03 -23.14
C THR A 191 10.74 1.81 -23.63
N LYS A 192 11.56 2.00 -24.67
CA LYS A 192 12.37 0.94 -25.28
C LYS A 192 13.77 0.86 -24.69
N GLN A 193 14.11 1.79 -23.78
CA GLN A 193 15.42 1.97 -23.15
C GLN A 193 16.58 1.98 -24.18
N LYS A 194 16.34 2.55 -25.36
CA LYS A 194 17.33 2.63 -26.43
C LYS A 194 17.16 3.87 -27.28
N GLU A 195 18.22 4.23 -27.99
CA GLU A 195 18.17 5.28 -29.01
C GLU A 195 17.30 4.83 -30.21
N THR A 196 16.47 5.75 -30.67
CA THR A 196 15.56 5.59 -31.81
C THR A 196 15.65 6.82 -32.71
N TRP A 197 15.30 6.68 -33.99
CA TRP A 197 15.29 7.82 -34.90
C TRP A 197 14.10 8.77 -34.61
N PHE A 198 14.24 10.03 -35.03
CA PHE A 198 13.12 10.97 -35.16
C PHE A 198 12.25 10.59 -36.36
N GLU A 199 11.09 11.21 -36.56
CA GLU A 199 10.22 10.87 -37.70
C GLU A 199 10.95 11.03 -39.05
N ASN A 200 11.74 12.09 -39.19
CA ASN A 200 12.57 12.37 -40.36
C ASN A 200 13.94 11.65 -40.37
N GLY A 201 14.16 10.70 -39.45
CA GLY A 201 15.38 9.90 -39.38
C GLY A 201 16.36 10.32 -38.28
N TYR A 202 17.65 10.08 -38.48
CA TYR A 202 18.71 10.51 -37.57
C TYR A 202 19.18 11.92 -37.92
N LEU A 203 19.58 12.69 -36.90
CA LEU A 203 20.31 13.93 -37.09
C LEU A 203 21.80 13.62 -37.28
N TYR A 204 22.38 14.20 -38.32
CA TYR A 204 23.80 14.08 -38.65
C TYR A 204 24.52 15.40 -38.39
N TYR A 205 25.71 15.32 -37.82
CA TYR A 205 26.51 16.48 -37.41
C TYR A 205 28.00 16.16 -37.36
N LEU A 206 28.82 17.20 -37.48
CA LEU A 206 30.29 17.11 -37.34
C LEU A 206 30.69 17.35 -35.88
N ASN A 207 30.07 18.35 -35.24
CA ASN A 207 30.37 18.74 -33.87
C ASN A 207 29.11 18.74 -32.98
N ARG A 208 29.31 18.64 -31.65
CA ARG A 208 28.19 18.55 -30.70
C ARG A 208 27.38 19.86 -30.60
N LYS A 209 27.92 21.01 -31.01
CA LYS A 209 27.22 22.29 -30.98
C LYS A 209 26.05 22.28 -31.97
N GLN A 210 26.29 21.79 -33.19
CA GLN A 210 25.26 21.62 -34.22
C GLN A 210 24.06 20.80 -33.74
N TYR A 211 24.32 19.69 -33.04
CA TYR A 211 23.25 18.86 -32.47
C TYR A 211 22.44 19.59 -31.40
N LYS A 212 23.11 20.33 -30.50
CA LYS A 212 22.41 21.10 -29.46
C LYS A 212 21.58 22.25 -30.08
N ALA A 213 22.15 22.97 -31.05
CA ALA A 213 21.47 24.06 -31.74
C ALA A 213 20.19 23.58 -32.45
N ARG A 214 20.24 22.43 -33.14
CA ARG A 214 19.03 21.82 -33.75
C ARG A 214 17.94 21.51 -32.72
N LEU A 215 18.31 21.06 -31.51
CA LEU A 215 17.32 20.80 -30.47
C LEU A 215 16.69 22.08 -29.90
N GLN A 216 17.37 23.23 -30.00
CA GLN A 216 16.85 24.53 -29.57
C GLN A 216 15.82 25.11 -30.55
N GLU A 217 15.84 24.71 -31.83
CA GLU A 217 14.81 25.08 -32.82
C GLU A 217 13.46 24.41 -32.55
N ARG A 218 13.45 23.35 -31.74
CA ARG A 218 12.25 22.65 -31.25
C ARG A 218 11.30 22.16 -32.36
N ASP A 219 11.82 21.68 -33.48
CA ASP A 219 11.02 21.19 -34.63
C ASP A 219 11.29 19.72 -35.00
N VAL A 220 12.00 18.98 -34.13
CA VAL A 220 12.46 17.62 -34.41
C VAL A 220 11.44 16.53 -34.02
N LEU A 221 10.34 16.91 -33.36
CA LEU A 221 9.27 15.99 -32.97
C LEU A 221 8.29 15.74 -34.12
N SER A 222 7.52 14.66 -33.99
CA SER A 222 6.38 14.42 -34.88
C SER A 222 5.31 15.50 -34.71
N ASP A 223 4.58 15.87 -35.76
CA ASP A 223 3.53 16.89 -35.74
C ASP A 223 2.60 16.79 -34.53
N TYR A 224 2.11 15.58 -34.22
CA TYR A 224 1.23 15.36 -33.06
C TYR A 224 1.89 15.73 -31.73
N LYS A 225 3.17 15.37 -31.54
CA LYS A 225 3.92 15.64 -30.32
C LYS A 225 4.38 17.08 -30.23
N GLN A 226 4.70 17.69 -31.38
CA GLN A 226 5.03 19.10 -31.46
C GLN A 226 3.83 19.94 -31.01
N ARG A 227 2.64 19.67 -31.56
CA ARG A 227 1.39 20.33 -31.12
C ARG A 227 1.10 20.21 -29.62
N LEU A 228 1.42 19.06 -29.01
CA LEU A 228 1.26 18.88 -27.56
C LEU A 228 2.22 19.76 -26.77
N TYR A 229 3.49 19.82 -27.19
CA TYR A 229 4.50 20.68 -26.59
C TYR A 229 4.12 22.16 -26.76
N ASP A 230 3.79 22.58 -27.98
CA ASP A 230 3.42 23.95 -28.30
C ASP A 230 2.21 24.41 -27.48
N LYS A 231 1.20 23.53 -27.28
CA LYS A 231 0.03 23.86 -26.45
C LYS A 231 0.39 24.05 -24.98
N VAL A 232 1.33 23.26 -24.45
CA VAL A 232 1.81 23.45 -23.07
C VAL A 232 2.60 24.76 -22.97
N LYS A 233 3.48 25.01 -23.95
CA LYS A 233 4.31 26.20 -24.02
C LYS A 233 3.47 27.47 -24.12
N GLU A 234 2.50 27.52 -25.04
CA GLU A 234 1.56 28.63 -25.23
C GLU A 234 0.82 28.98 -23.92
N ASN A 235 0.31 27.98 -23.20
CA ASN A 235 -0.37 28.23 -21.92
C ASN A 235 0.59 28.71 -20.80
N CYS A 236 1.89 28.38 -20.88
CA CYS A 236 2.88 28.90 -19.93
C CYS A 236 3.23 30.34 -20.30
N GLU A 237 3.59 30.60 -21.56
CA GLU A 237 4.04 31.91 -22.06
C GLU A 237 2.94 32.98 -22.04
N LEU A 238 1.70 32.63 -22.41
CA LEU A 238 0.62 33.60 -22.59
C LEU A 238 -0.30 33.71 -21.38
N ASP A 239 -0.51 32.60 -20.67
CA ASP A 239 -1.50 32.53 -19.57
C ASP A 239 -0.86 32.34 -18.18
N ASN A 240 0.48 32.26 -18.08
CA ASN A 240 1.22 31.91 -16.85
C ASN A 240 0.64 30.68 -16.13
N ARG A 241 0.24 29.65 -16.90
CA ARG A 241 -0.60 28.57 -16.40
C ARG A 241 -0.11 27.18 -16.79
N MET A 242 -0.12 26.28 -15.81
CA MET A 242 0.05 24.85 -16.09
C MET A 242 -1.12 24.27 -16.90
N THR A 243 -0.81 23.29 -17.75
CA THR A 243 -1.78 22.64 -18.64
C THR A 243 -2.21 21.27 -18.08
N PRO A 244 -3.47 21.09 -17.68
CA PRO A 244 -3.97 19.79 -17.24
C PRO A 244 -4.00 18.75 -18.36
N SER A 245 -3.63 17.52 -18.03
CA SER A 245 -3.63 16.40 -18.98
C SER A 245 -4.96 16.22 -19.76
N TYR A 246 -6.12 16.45 -19.14
CA TYR A 246 -7.41 16.30 -19.82
C TYR A 246 -7.64 17.31 -20.96
N GLN A 247 -6.95 18.46 -20.97
CA GLN A 247 -7.05 19.44 -22.05
C GLN A 247 -6.23 19.01 -23.28
N LEU A 248 -5.16 18.25 -23.07
CA LEU A 248 -4.31 17.72 -24.13
C LEU A 248 -4.88 16.43 -24.75
N PHE A 249 -5.50 15.56 -23.93
CA PHE A 249 -5.86 14.19 -24.35
C PHE A 249 -7.36 13.85 -24.20
N GLY A 250 -8.17 14.74 -23.62
CA GLY A 250 -9.57 14.47 -23.30
C GLY A 250 -9.76 13.59 -22.05
N LYS A 251 -11.03 13.41 -21.63
CA LYS A 251 -11.38 12.83 -20.30
C LYS A 251 -11.16 11.30 -20.16
N ASN A 252 -10.80 10.58 -21.21
CA ASN A 252 -10.96 9.10 -21.29
C ASN A 252 -9.74 8.30 -21.76
N GLN A 253 -8.55 8.89 -21.87
CA GLN A 253 -7.34 8.15 -22.20
C GLN A 253 -6.41 8.19 -20.97
N LYS A 254 -5.82 7.05 -20.59
CA LYS A 254 -4.98 6.95 -19.37
C LYS A 254 -3.60 6.33 -19.61
N ASN A 255 -3.45 5.52 -20.66
CA ASN A 255 -2.22 4.74 -20.88
C ASN A 255 -1.36 5.22 -22.07
N HIS A 256 -1.94 5.89 -23.07
CA HIS A 256 -1.18 6.40 -24.22
C HIS A 256 -0.53 7.77 -23.94
N ASP A 257 -1.08 8.50 -22.97
CA ASP A 257 -0.85 9.95 -22.76
C ASP A 257 0.48 10.24 -22.05
N ARG A 258 0.77 9.52 -20.96
CA ARG A 258 2.08 9.62 -20.26
C ARG A 258 3.25 9.18 -21.13
N LYS A 259 3.03 8.26 -22.06
CA LYS A 259 4.09 7.76 -22.94
C LYS A 259 4.53 8.84 -23.93
N SER A 260 3.57 9.54 -24.54
CA SER A 260 3.86 10.65 -25.45
C SER A 260 4.62 11.77 -24.75
N MET A 261 4.17 12.20 -23.57
CA MET A 261 4.84 13.28 -22.81
C MET A 261 6.24 12.88 -22.33
N LYS A 262 6.46 11.64 -21.89
CA LYS A 262 7.81 11.12 -21.59
C LYS A 262 8.73 11.14 -22.80
N GLN A 263 8.20 10.83 -23.99
CA GLN A 263 8.97 10.88 -25.24
C GLN A 263 9.28 12.31 -25.67
N ILE A 264 8.41 13.28 -25.35
CA ILE A 264 8.68 14.71 -25.56
C ILE A 264 9.79 15.17 -24.59
N LYS A 265 9.66 14.90 -23.29
CA LYS A 265 10.68 15.24 -22.27
C LYS A 265 12.05 14.60 -22.54
N ALA A 266 12.06 13.46 -23.21
CA ALA A 266 13.31 12.81 -23.62
C ALA A 266 14.11 13.68 -24.62
N VAL A 267 13.43 14.51 -25.41
CA VAL A 267 14.00 15.42 -26.41
C VAL A 267 14.13 16.85 -25.85
N TYR A 268 13.03 17.46 -25.39
CA TYR A 268 12.98 18.80 -24.81
C TYR A 268 12.99 18.71 -23.28
N LYS A 269 14.10 19.13 -22.66
CA LYS A 269 14.40 18.84 -21.24
C LYS A 269 13.66 19.73 -20.25
N ASP A 270 13.29 20.91 -20.71
CA ASP A 270 12.49 21.94 -20.05
C ASP A 270 11.02 21.54 -19.85
N LEU A 271 10.51 20.52 -20.55
CA LEU A 271 9.16 20.02 -20.28
C LEU A 271 9.12 19.31 -18.93
N GLU A 272 8.36 19.87 -18.00
CA GLU A 272 8.15 19.33 -16.66
C GLU A 272 6.67 19.01 -16.38
N TRP A 273 6.43 18.29 -15.28
CA TRP A 273 5.07 18.05 -14.80
C TRP A 273 4.98 18.00 -13.28
N ALA A 274 3.82 18.40 -12.77
CA ALA A 274 3.44 18.30 -11.37
C ALA A 274 2.24 17.36 -11.21
N GLU A 275 2.28 16.53 -10.17
CA GLU A 275 1.13 15.72 -9.75
C GLU A 275 0.37 16.46 -8.65
N VAL A 276 -0.82 16.97 -8.97
CA VAL A 276 -1.69 17.67 -8.02
C VAL A 276 -2.95 16.83 -7.80
N SER A 277 -3.09 16.32 -6.57
CA SER A 277 -4.12 15.34 -6.17
C SER A 277 -4.11 14.05 -7.01
N SER A 278 -4.82 14.03 -8.13
CA SER A 278 -4.92 12.88 -9.05
C SER A 278 -4.81 13.28 -10.52
N MET A 279 -4.37 14.52 -10.78
CA MET A 279 -4.22 15.09 -12.11
C MET A 279 -2.75 15.46 -12.35
N THR A 280 -2.22 15.02 -13.49
CA THR A 280 -0.95 15.50 -14.01
C THR A 280 -1.14 16.85 -14.72
N LEU A 281 -0.36 17.84 -14.32
CA LEU A 281 -0.27 19.17 -14.91
C LEU A 281 1.10 19.30 -15.59
N TYR A 282 1.13 19.73 -16.86
CA TYR A 282 2.36 19.92 -17.63
C TYR A 282 2.70 21.40 -17.75
N TYR A 283 3.99 21.73 -17.73
CA TYR A 283 4.50 23.09 -17.88
C TYR A 283 5.91 23.10 -18.46
N ILE A 284 6.37 24.25 -18.91
CA ILE A 284 7.75 24.48 -19.33
C ILE A 284 8.49 25.18 -18.20
N GLU A 285 9.59 24.59 -17.74
CA GLU A 285 10.38 25.05 -16.59
C GLU A 285 10.92 26.46 -16.77
N ASP A 286 11.41 26.78 -17.98
CA ASP A 286 12.00 28.10 -18.27
C ASP A 286 10.94 29.23 -18.42
N GLU A 287 9.65 28.89 -18.50
CA GLU A 287 8.56 29.86 -18.78
C GLU A 287 7.76 30.24 -17.52
N LEU A 288 7.96 29.55 -16.39
CA LEU A 288 7.26 29.85 -15.13
C LEU A 288 8.26 30.00 -13.98
N THR A 289 8.08 31.02 -13.15
CA THR A 289 8.86 31.17 -11.92
C THR A 289 8.47 30.11 -10.87
N ASP A 290 9.37 29.83 -9.92
CA ASP A 290 9.09 28.91 -8.80
C ASP A 290 7.84 29.31 -7.99
N GLU A 291 7.60 30.63 -7.88
CA GLU A 291 6.44 31.20 -7.20
C GLU A 291 5.15 30.94 -7.99
N GLU A 292 5.12 31.22 -9.29
CA GLU A 292 3.98 30.91 -10.16
C GLU A 292 3.69 29.40 -10.22
N ILE A 293 4.74 28.57 -10.22
CA ILE A 293 4.61 27.11 -10.14
C ILE A 293 3.88 26.70 -8.85
N LYS A 294 4.22 27.33 -7.72
CA LYS A 294 3.60 27.08 -6.41
C LYS A 294 2.14 27.56 -6.40
N GLU A 295 1.87 28.77 -6.88
CA GLU A 295 0.52 29.33 -6.96
C GLU A 295 -0.41 28.49 -7.85
N GLN A 296 0.08 28.06 -9.02
CA GLN A 296 -0.66 27.17 -9.91
C GLN A 296 -1.00 25.84 -9.24
N LYS A 297 -0.04 25.23 -8.53
CA LYS A 297 -0.29 23.99 -7.77
C LYS A 297 -1.41 24.18 -6.73
N GLU A 298 -1.42 25.30 -6.00
CA GLU A 298 -2.47 25.61 -5.03
C GLU A 298 -3.83 25.89 -5.67
N TYR A 299 -3.86 26.67 -6.77
CA TYR A 299 -5.07 26.96 -7.52
C TYR A 299 -5.73 25.67 -8.03
N TRP A 300 -4.95 24.81 -8.70
CA TRP A 300 -5.47 23.55 -9.24
C TRP A 300 -5.89 22.58 -8.15
N LYS A 301 -5.20 22.56 -7.01
CA LYS A 301 -5.60 21.81 -5.82
C LYS A 301 -7.01 22.25 -5.37
N LYS A 302 -7.26 23.55 -5.21
CA LYS A 302 -8.59 24.08 -4.86
C LYS A 302 -9.67 23.71 -5.90
N GLN A 303 -9.36 23.81 -7.19
CA GLN A 303 -10.32 23.48 -8.26
C GLN A 303 -10.68 21.99 -8.32
N PHE A 304 -9.70 21.10 -8.17
CA PHE A 304 -9.94 19.66 -8.14
C PHE A 304 -10.65 19.23 -6.87
N GLU A 305 -10.34 19.85 -5.73
CA GLU A 305 -11.09 19.66 -4.49
C GLU A 305 -12.56 20.05 -4.68
N LYS A 306 -12.88 21.20 -5.31
CA LYS A 306 -14.26 21.63 -5.54
C LYS A 306 -15.06 20.63 -6.40
N LYS A 307 -14.50 20.19 -7.55
CA LYS A 307 -15.17 19.20 -8.43
C LYS A 307 -15.22 17.79 -7.84
N SER A 308 -14.23 17.40 -7.05
CA SER A 308 -14.25 16.14 -6.29
C SER A 308 -15.35 16.19 -5.23
N LYS A 309 -15.42 17.28 -4.46
CA LYS A 309 -16.46 17.52 -3.45
C LYS A 309 -17.87 17.46 -4.02
N GLU A 310 -18.15 18.06 -5.19
CA GLU A 310 -19.46 17.98 -5.85
C GLU A 310 -19.83 16.54 -6.25
N LYS A 311 -18.92 15.81 -6.91
CA LYS A 311 -19.19 14.42 -7.34
C LYS A 311 -19.30 13.44 -6.17
N VAL A 312 -18.57 13.69 -5.10
CA VAL A 312 -18.62 12.92 -3.87
C VAL A 312 -19.94 13.23 -3.15
N ASN A 313 -20.33 14.51 -3.06
CA ASN A 313 -21.60 14.92 -2.46
C ASN A 313 -22.81 14.38 -3.20
N ILE A 314 -22.88 14.45 -4.54
CA ILE A 314 -24.04 13.92 -5.26
C ILE A 314 -24.24 12.42 -5.06
N GLY A 315 -23.14 11.67 -4.88
CA GLY A 315 -23.19 10.24 -4.53
C GLY A 315 -23.78 10.02 -3.14
N TYR A 316 -23.24 10.70 -2.12
CA TYR A 316 -23.75 10.60 -0.75
C TYR A 316 -25.21 11.08 -0.63
N LYS A 317 -25.57 12.14 -1.34
CA LYS A 317 -26.96 12.65 -1.33
C LYS A 317 -27.92 11.74 -2.09
N HIS A 318 -27.44 10.98 -3.08
CA HIS A 318 -28.24 9.94 -3.71
C HIS A 318 -28.53 8.77 -2.75
N GLU A 319 -27.55 8.42 -1.93
CA GLU A 319 -27.72 7.46 -0.84
C GLU A 319 -28.73 7.97 0.19
N ASP A 320 -28.59 9.22 0.67
CA ASP A 320 -29.53 9.86 1.61
C ASP A 320 -30.97 9.87 1.04
N PHE A 321 -31.13 10.20 -0.25
CA PHE A 321 -32.42 10.21 -0.94
C PHE A 321 -33.07 8.82 -0.99
N PHE A 322 -32.29 7.78 -1.30
CA PHE A 322 -32.76 6.40 -1.24
C PHE A 322 -33.17 6.01 0.19
N GLN A 323 -32.36 6.37 1.20
CA GLN A 323 -32.67 6.06 2.60
C GLN A 323 -33.97 6.74 3.06
N LEU A 324 -34.22 7.98 2.63
CA LEU A 324 -35.46 8.71 2.88
C LEU A 324 -36.68 7.99 2.29
N ALA A 325 -36.59 7.52 1.04
CA ALA A 325 -37.68 6.78 0.40
C ALA A 325 -38.03 5.49 1.15
N VAL A 326 -37.03 4.73 1.58
CA VAL A 326 -37.26 3.50 2.34
C VAL A 326 -37.80 3.80 3.75
N ALA A 327 -37.32 4.85 4.42
CA ALA A 327 -37.87 5.23 5.72
C ALA A 327 -39.36 5.56 5.64
N LYS A 328 -39.79 6.22 4.56
CA LYS A 328 -41.21 6.46 4.30
C LYS A 328 -41.98 5.16 4.04
N MET A 329 -41.41 4.22 3.27
CA MET A 329 -42.02 2.90 3.07
C MET A 329 -42.21 2.13 4.38
N GLU A 330 -41.25 2.23 5.30
CA GLU A 330 -41.35 1.60 6.62
C GLU A 330 -42.45 2.23 7.47
N GLN A 331 -42.50 3.57 7.56
CA GLN A 331 -43.52 4.28 8.33
C GLN A 331 -44.94 3.98 7.82
N GLU A 332 -45.11 3.93 6.50
CA GLU A 332 -46.39 3.67 5.85
C GLU A 332 -46.77 2.18 5.85
N SER A 333 -45.89 1.30 6.34
CA SER A 333 -46.03 -0.16 6.24
C SER A 333 -46.15 -0.67 4.80
N ASP A 334 -45.67 0.08 3.80
CA ASP A 334 -45.65 -0.32 2.39
C ASP A 334 -44.63 -1.44 2.12
N LEU A 335 -43.71 -1.69 3.06
CA LEU A 335 -42.74 -2.79 3.04
C LEU A 335 -43.29 -4.04 3.77
N TYR A 336 -44.22 -4.77 3.13
CA TYR A 336 -44.90 -5.94 3.71
C TYR A 336 -44.03 -7.22 3.72
N VAL A 337 -43.01 -7.27 4.56
CA VAL A 337 -42.21 -8.49 4.80
C VAL A 337 -41.73 -8.52 6.25
N ASN A 338 -41.76 -9.68 6.92
CA ASN A 338 -41.13 -9.84 8.24
C ASN A 338 -39.61 -9.66 8.06
N SER A 339 -39.14 -8.44 8.28
CA SER A 339 -37.84 -7.98 7.83
C SER A 339 -37.30 -6.91 8.76
N ARG A 340 -35.97 -6.82 8.82
CA ARG A 340 -35.25 -5.85 9.65
C ARG A 340 -34.07 -5.27 8.89
N PHE A 341 -33.86 -3.97 8.99
CA PHE A 341 -32.64 -3.37 8.46
C PHE A 341 -31.48 -3.52 9.46
N ASP A 342 -30.31 -3.82 8.93
CA ASP A 342 -29.05 -3.75 9.67
C ASP A 342 -28.59 -2.28 9.71
N PHE A 343 -28.01 -1.87 10.82
CA PHE A 343 -27.55 -0.50 11.04
C PHE A 343 -26.35 -0.48 11.98
N ARG A 344 -25.62 0.63 12.00
CA ARG A 344 -24.57 0.91 12.97
C ARG A 344 -24.92 2.15 13.77
N VAL A 345 -24.52 2.19 15.03
CA VAL A 345 -24.64 3.39 15.85
C VAL A 345 -23.42 4.28 15.62
N ALA A 346 -23.63 5.53 15.20
CA ALA A 346 -22.54 6.50 15.05
C ALA A 346 -22.03 6.99 16.40
N ARG A 347 -20.84 7.62 16.42
CA ARG A 347 -20.21 8.14 17.65
C ARG A 347 -21.09 9.12 18.45
N ASN A 348 -22.06 9.76 17.80
CA ASN A 348 -23.04 10.68 18.40
C ASN A 348 -24.38 10.01 18.75
N GLY A 349 -24.46 8.67 18.73
CA GLY A 349 -25.69 7.92 19.02
C GLY A 349 -26.70 7.85 17.87
N LYS A 350 -26.49 8.59 16.76
CA LYS A 350 -27.38 8.52 15.60
C LYS A 350 -27.22 7.17 14.88
N LEU A 351 -28.35 6.55 14.53
CA LEU A 351 -28.37 5.37 13.66
C LEU A 351 -27.82 5.73 12.28
N LYS A 352 -26.95 4.87 11.75
CA LYS A 352 -26.44 4.95 10.40
C LYS A 352 -26.76 3.65 9.68
N HIS A 353 -27.48 3.75 8.58
CA HIS A 353 -27.96 2.58 7.83
C HIS A 353 -26.88 1.94 6.95
N ASN A 354 -25.77 2.65 6.70
CA ASN A 354 -24.60 2.07 6.04
C ASN A 354 -23.82 1.15 6.99
N MET A 355 -23.38 0.02 6.45
CA MET A 355 -22.74 -1.04 7.22
C MET A 355 -21.30 -1.24 6.76
N ARG A 356 -20.38 -1.25 7.71
CA ARG A 356 -18.95 -1.44 7.45
C ARG A 356 -18.51 -2.85 7.82
N VAL A 357 -17.89 -3.55 6.88
CA VAL A 357 -17.47 -4.94 7.02
C VAL A 357 -16.00 -5.08 6.66
N LYS A 358 -15.25 -5.83 7.48
CA LYS A 358 -13.82 -6.09 7.24
C LYS A 358 -13.63 -6.82 5.91
N ARG A 359 -12.63 -6.39 5.15
CA ARG A 359 -12.21 -7.12 3.94
C ARG A 359 -11.54 -8.41 4.35
N ARG A 360 -11.81 -9.48 3.63
CA ARG A 360 -11.15 -10.76 3.85
C ARG A 360 -9.69 -10.71 3.38
N SER A 361 -9.43 -10.09 2.24
CA SER A 361 -8.09 -9.90 1.67
C SER A 361 -7.18 -9.00 2.49
N ASN A 362 -7.75 -8.05 3.24
CA ASN A 362 -7.00 -7.13 4.10
C ASN A 362 -7.88 -6.69 5.29
N PRO A 363 -7.79 -7.40 6.43
CA PRO A 363 -8.63 -7.14 7.60
C PRO A 363 -8.49 -5.74 8.20
N LYS A 364 -7.40 -5.01 7.91
CA LYS A 364 -7.19 -3.61 8.34
C LYS A 364 -8.03 -2.60 7.57
N ARG A 365 -8.66 -3.02 6.46
CA ARG A 365 -9.53 -2.17 5.64
C ARG A 365 -10.99 -2.62 5.78
N LEU A 366 -11.90 -1.66 5.60
CA LEU A 366 -13.33 -1.89 5.61
C LEU A 366 -13.91 -1.69 4.21
N TYR A 367 -14.92 -2.47 3.88
CA TYR A 367 -15.90 -2.16 2.85
C TYR A 367 -17.13 -1.55 3.51
N GLU A 368 -17.72 -0.54 2.89
CA GLU A 368 -18.93 0.12 3.38
C GLU A 368 -20.07 -0.15 2.41
N PHE A 369 -21.13 -0.83 2.83
CA PHE A 369 -22.33 -1.08 2.03
C PHE A 369 -23.44 -0.13 2.48
N ASP A 370 -24.25 0.34 1.55
CA ASP A 370 -25.15 1.47 1.79
C ASP A 370 -26.35 1.08 2.66
N ARG A 371 -26.85 -0.15 2.51
CA ARG A 371 -27.89 -0.71 3.37
C ARG A 371 -27.90 -2.23 3.33
N VAL A 372 -28.35 -2.88 4.41
CA VAL A 372 -28.65 -4.31 4.42
C VAL A 372 -30.03 -4.54 5.02
N LEU A 373 -30.88 -5.25 4.29
CA LEU A 373 -32.17 -5.73 4.77
C LEU A 373 -32.08 -7.23 4.99
N ILE A 374 -32.40 -7.67 6.20
CA ILE A 374 -32.47 -9.08 6.58
C ILE A 374 -33.94 -9.46 6.56
N LEU A 375 -34.29 -10.39 5.68
CA LEU A 375 -35.60 -11.03 5.65
C LEU A 375 -35.51 -12.29 6.52
N GLU A 376 -36.39 -12.41 7.49
CA GLU A 376 -36.48 -13.60 8.33
C GLU A 376 -37.57 -14.52 7.76
N LEU A 377 -37.17 -15.74 7.42
CA LEU A 377 -38.09 -16.79 7.02
C LEU A 377 -38.40 -17.63 8.25
N GLU A 378 -39.69 -17.72 8.57
CA GLU A 378 -40.14 -18.63 9.61
C GLU A 378 -39.83 -20.09 9.22
N PRO A 379 -39.36 -20.90 10.17
CA PRO A 379 -39.11 -22.31 9.90
C PRO A 379 -40.44 -23.00 9.56
N PHE A 380 -40.45 -23.76 8.46
CA PHE A 380 -41.64 -24.53 8.04
C PHE A 380 -41.97 -25.69 9.01
N TYR A 381 -41.08 -26.00 9.96
CA TYR A 381 -41.22 -27.08 10.95
C TYR A 381 -40.76 -26.62 12.34
N ILE A 382 -41.57 -26.93 13.37
CA ILE A 382 -41.41 -26.50 14.77
C ILE A 382 -40.12 -27.03 15.43
N GLU A 383 -39.58 -28.15 14.94
CA GLU A 383 -38.40 -28.83 15.53
C GLU A 383 -37.06 -28.29 15.02
N SER A 384 -37.04 -27.33 14.10
CA SER A 384 -35.81 -26.65 13.66
C SER A 384 -35.82 -25.22 14.21
N PRO A 385 -35.13 -24.94 15.33
CA PRO A 385 -35.23 -23.66 16.04
C PRO A 385 -34.54 -22.49 15.33
N GLU A 386 -33.92 -22.70 14.17
CA GLU A 386 -33.14 -21.68 13.48
C GLU A 386 -33.95 -21.00 12.36
N SER A 387 -34.27 -19.71 12.57
CA SER A 387 -34.80 -18.84 11.52
C SER A 387 -33.82 -18.76 10.34
N ARG A 388 -34.30 -18.99 9.12
CA ARG A 388 -33.47 -18.81 7.92
C ARG A 388 -33.49 -17.34 7.52
N GLU A 389 -32.32 -16.74 7.31
CA GLU A 389 -32.22 -15.34 6.93
C GLU A 389 -31.84 -15.19 5.45
N ILE A 390 -32.49 -14.27 4.72
CA ILE A 390 -32.03 -13.78 3.42
C ILE A 390 -31.57 -12.33 3.57
N LYS A 391 -30.36 -12.02 3.11
CA LYS A 391 -29.72 -10.71 3.24
C LYS A 391 -29.73 -9.99 1.89
N LEU A 392 -30.58 -8.98 1.75
CA LEU A 392 -30.55 -8.03 0.64
C LEU A 392 -29.50 -6.96 0.93
N VAL A 393 -28.41 -6.95 0.17
CA VAL A 393 -27.32 -5.97 0.35
C VAL A 393 -27.41 -4.92 -0.75
N PHE A 394 -27.60 -3.66 -0.35
CA PHE A 394 -27.82 -2.55 -1.27
C PHE A 394 -26.52 -1.77 -1.54
N GLU A 395 -26.29 -1.43 -2.80
CA GLU A 395 -25.30 -0.45 -3.25
C GLU A 395 -25.96 0.53 -4.22
N ALA A 396 -25.99 1.80 -3.88
CA ALA A 396 -26.43 2.91 -4.69
C ALA A 396 -25.25 3.58 -5.39
N LYS A 397 -25.39 3.79 -6.70
CA LYS A 397 -24.37 4.46 -7.50
C LYS A 397 -24.99 5.54 -8.37
N TYR A 398 -24.71 6.79 -8.05
CA TYR A 398 -25.11 7.92 -8.90
C TYR A 398 -23.96 8.38 -9.81
N LYS A 399 -23.98 7.98 -11.09
CA LYS A 399 -23.08 8.50 -12.11
C LYS A 399 -23.80 8.64 -13.45
N LYS A 400 -23.37 9.62 -14.26
CA LYS A 400 -23.85 9.79 -15.64
C LYS A 400 -23.69 8.53 -16.49
N ARG A 401 -22.70 7.69 -16.19
CA ARG A 401 -22.45 6.41 -16.86
C ARG A 401 -21.98 5.37 -15.83
N ILE A 402 -22.86 4.44 -15.47
CA ILE A 402 -22.48 3.23 -14.75
C ILE A 402 -21.90 2.25 -15.76
N SER A 403 -20.82 1.58 -15.37
CA SER A 403 -20.07 0.63 -16.21
C SER A 403 -20.15 -0.78 -15.66
N LYS A 404 -19.83 -1.77 -16.50
CA LYS A 404 -19.62 -3.18 -16.09
C LYS A 404 -18.75 -3.28 -14.83
N ARG A 405 -17.67 -2.49 -14.77
CA ARG A 405 -16.73 -2.47 -13.66
C ARG A 405 -17.37 -2.06 -12.33
N ASP A 406 -18.38 -1.20 -12.34
CA ASP A 406 -19.06 -0.82 -11.10
C ASP A 406 -19.84 -2.00 -10.49
N ILE A 407 -20.42 -2.86 -11.35
CA ILE A 407 -21.10 -4.09 -10.95
C ILE A 407 -20.09 -5.13 -10.47
N ASP A 408 -19.03 -5.36 -11.25
CA ASP A 408 -17.96 -6.30 -10.89
C ASP A 408 -17.35 -5.93 -9.53
N ASN A 409 -17.01 -4.66 -9.32
CA ASN A 409 -16.48 -4.18 -8.04
C ASN A 409 -17.44 -4.42 -6.86
N PHE A 410 -18.76 -4.33 -7.08
CA PHE A 410 -19.76 -4.57 -6.03
C PHE A 410 -19.82 -6.07 -5.67
N LEU A 411 -19.80 -6.95 -6.67
CA LEU A 411 -19.78 -8.40 -6.47
C LEU A 411 -18.47 -8.85 -5.81
N ASP A 412 -17.33 -8.33 -6.26
CA ASP A 412 -16.01 -8.59 -5.67
C ASP A 412 -15.97 -8.14 -4.21
N LYS A 413 -16.53 -6.97 -3.92
CA LYS A 413 -16.66 -6.43 -2.56
C LYS A 413 -17.48 -7.34 -1.65
N LEU A 414 -18.58 -7.91 -2.15
CA LEU A 414 -19.37 -8.89 -1.39
C LEU A 414 -18.59 -10.19 -1.15
N ALA A 415 -17.98 -10.73 -2.21
CA ALA A 415 -17.21 -11.97 -2.18
C ALA A 415 -15.98 -11.88 -1.25
N ASP A 416 -15.33 -10.72 -1.18
CA ASP A 416 -14.17 -10.42 -0.34
C ASP A 416 -14.55 -10.01 1.11
N THR A 417 -15.63 -10.58 1.66
CA THR A 417 -16.02 -10.40 3.07
C THR A 417 -16.36 -11.73 3.70
N TYR A 418 -16.10 -11.89 5.01
CA TYR A 418 -16.57 -13.05 5.77
C TYR A 418 -18.09 -13.04 5.98
N LYS A 419 -18.69 -11.83 6.06
CA LYS A 419 -20.13 -11.65 6.28
C LYS A 419 -20.95 -12.09 5.06
N PHE A 420 -20.56 -11.68 3.85
CA PHE A 420 -21.34 -11.91 2.62
C PHE A 420 -20.70 -12.85 1.62
N GLY A 421 -19.41 -13.12 1.72
CA GLY A 421 -18.68 -13.97 0.79
C GLY A 421 -18.52 -15.41 1.28
N SER A 422 -18.32 -16.33 0.34
CA SER A 422 -17.94 -17.72 0.58
C SER A 422 -16.87 -18.16 -0.42
N LYS A 423 -16.08 -19.16 -0.04
CA LYS A 423 -15.09 -19.80 -0.92
C LYS A 423 -15.76 -21.01 -1.56
N ARG A 424 -15.75 -21.12 -2.89
CA ARG A 424 -16.29 -22.27 -3.61
C ARG A 424 -15.26 -22.87 -4.55
N ARG A 425 -15.25 -24.19 -4.65
CA ARG A 425 -14.50 -24.91 -5.68
C ARG A 425 -15.36 -24.96 -6.95
N VAL A 426 -14.89 -24.30 -8.00
CA VAL A 426 -15.50 -24.29 -9.32
C VAL A 426 -14.73 -25.27 -10.19
N LYS A 427 -15.43 -26.25 -10.78
CA LYS A 427 -14.83 -27.19 -11.74
C LYS A 427 -14.56 -26.43 -13.05
N LEU A 428 -13.32 -26.41 -13.51
CA LEU A 428 -13.03 -25.98 -14.88
C LEU A 428 -13.49 -27.08 -15.84
N SER A 429 -13.64 -26.76 -17.14
CA SER A 429 -14.06 -27.71 -18.18
C SER A 429 -13.39 -29.09 -18.05
N GLU A 430 -14.04 -30.14 -18.58
CA GLU A 430 -13.54 -31.53 -18.46
C GLU A 430 -12.04 -31.63 -18.76
N GLY A 431 -11.27 -32.09 -17.77
CA GLY A 431 -9.81 -32.23 -17.83
C GLY A 431 -8.99 -31.18 -17.09
N TYR A 432 -9.54 -30.04 -16.66
CA TYR A 432 -8.76 -28.90 -16.16
C TYR A 432 -8.80 -28.68 -14.62
N GLY A 433 -9.31 -29.65 -13.85
CA GLY A 433 -9.31 -29.59 -12.38
C GLY A 433 -10.31 -28.60 -11.78
N TYR A 434 -10.04 -28.12 -10.55
CA TYR A 434 -10.89 -27.20 -9.80
C TYR A 434 -10.14 -25.91 -9.49
N VAL A 435 -10.80 -24.76 -9.60
CA VAL A 435 -10.31 -23.46 -9.11
C VAL A 435 -11.15 -23.04 -7.92
N GLU A 436 -10.50 -22.49 -6.89
CA GLU A 436 -11.20 -21.85 -5.80
C GLU A 436 -11.57 -20.41 -6.18
N ALA A 437 -12.87 -20.13 -6.25
CA ALA A 437 -13.41 -18.81 -6.50
C ALA A 437 -14.13 -18.28 -5.26
N TYR A 438 -14.01 -16.98 -5.01
CA TYR A 438 -14.81 -16.30 -4.01
C TYR A 438 -16.10 -15.80 -4.64
N VAL A 439 -17.23 -16.11 -4.03
CA VAL A 439 -18.56 -15.70 -4.52
C VAL A 439 -19.42 -15.24 -3.35
N PRO A 440 -20.42 -14.37 -3.58
CA PRO A 440 -21.44 -14.09 -2.57
C PRO A 440 -22.07 -15.39 -2.04
N LYS A 441 -22.42 -15.42 -0.75
CA LYS A 441 -23.15 -16.55 -0.15
C LYS A 441 -24.54 -16.67 -0.78
N LEU A 442 -25.11 -17.88 -0.74
CA LEU A 442 -26.43 -18.15 -1.32
C LEU A 442 -27.55 -17.37 -0.64
N ASP A 443 -27.41 -17.09 0.65
CA ASP A 443 -28.36 -16.29 1.44
C ASP A 443 -28.19 -14.78 1.21
N VAL A 444 -27.29 -14.35 0.32
CA VAL A 444 -27.02 -12.95 0.03
C VAL A 444 -27.51 -12.59 -1.36
N VAL A 445 -28.45 -11.65 -1.42
CA VAL A 445 -29.01 -11.11 -2.66
C VAL A 445 -28.45 -9.70 -2.88
N PRO A 446 -27.54 -9.50 -3.86
CA PRO A 446 -27.05 -8.18 -4.19
C PRO A 446 -28.14 -7.32 -4.86
N VAL A 447 -28.35 -6.11 -4.36
CA VAL A 447 -29.27 -5.11 -4.91
C VAL A 447 -28.47 -3.87 -5.30
N PHE A 448 -28.57 -3.45 -6.56
CA PHE A 448 -27.83 -2.31 -7.10
C PHE A 448 -28.79 -1.22 -7.57
N ILE A 449 -28.65 -0.03 -7.00
CA ILE A 449 -29.49 1.13 -7.33
C ILE A 449 -28.75 2.03 -8.31
N MET A 450 -29.36 2.30 -9.46
CA MET A 450 -28.72 3.08 -10.53
C MET A 450 -29.67 4.06 -11.22
N PRO A 451 -29.17 5.16 -11.81
CA PRO A 451 -30.02 6.18 -12.43
C PRO A 451 -30.47 5.86 -13.86
N SER A 452 -29.86 4.87 -14.52
CA SER A 452 -30.18 4.51 -15.91
C SER A 452 -29.67 3.11 -16.25
N ARG A 453 -30.11 2.54 -17.37
CA ARG A 453 -29.71 1.19 -17.85
C ARG A 453 -28.21 1.04 -18.17
N GLY A 454 -27.46 2.14 -18.26
CA GLY A 454 -26.04 2.15 -18.66
C GLY A 454 -25.83 1.94 -20.15
N ARG A 455 -24.56 1.92 -20.58
CA ARG A 455 -24.20 1.74 -22.01
C ARG A 455 -24.30 0.29 -22.42
N GLU A 456 -24.59 0.07 -23.71
CA GLU A 456 -24.45 -1.23 -24.36
C GLU A 456 -22.99 -1.59 -24.61
N PHE A 457 -22.68 -2.88 -24.45
CA PHE A 457 -21.40 -3.48 -24.76
C PHE A 457 -21.60 -4.94 -25.18
N LYS A 458 -20.59 -5.53 -25.84
CA LYS A 458 -20.60 -6.96 -26.15
C LYS A 458 -20.19 -7.77 -24.93
N HIS A 459 -20.97 -8.78 -24.57
CA HIS A 459 -20.66 -9.74 -23.52
C HIS A 459 -21.12 -11.13 -23.96
N ASN A 460 -20.20 -12.09 -24.00
CA ASN A 460 -20.46 -13.46 -24.48
C ASN A 460 -21.17 -13.52 -25.84
N GLY A 461 -20.77 -12.66 -26.78
CA GLY A 461 -21.35 -12.59 -28.13
C GLY A 461 -22.62 -11.74 -28.26
N GLU A 462 -23.30 -11.40 -27.17
CA GLU A 462 -24.54 -10.61 -27.17
C GLU A 462 -24.28 -9.12 -26.90
N ARG A 463 -25.10 -8.24 -27.49
CA ARG A 463 -25.15 -6.82 -27.10
C ARG A 463 -26.07 -6.64 -25.91
N ILE A 464 -25.50 -6.32 -24.75
CA ILE A 464 -26.26 -6.07 -23.51
C ILE A 464 -25.86 -4.74 -22.89
N ASN A 465 -26.77 -4.11 -22.16
CA ASN A 465 -26.46 -2.95 -21.33
C ASN A 465 -26.00 -3.33 -19.91
N THR A 466 -25.60 -2.34 -19.13
CA THR A 466 -25.04 -2.56 -17.78
C THR A 466 -26.07 -3.13 -16.79
N ALA A 467 -27.32 -2.69 -16.86
CA ALA A 467 -28.39 -3.23 -16.01
C ALA A 467 -28.68 -4.70 -16.37
N GLN A 468 -28.76 -5.04 -17.67
CA GLN A 468 -28.93 -6.41 -18.13
C GLN A 468 -27.76 -7.30 -17.70
N TYR A 469 -26.52 -6.79 -17.78
CA TYR A 469 -25.35 -7.50 -17.28
C TYR A 469 -25.46 -7.78 -15.77
N ALA A 470 -25.83 -6.77 -14.97
CA ALA A 470 -26.01 -6.94 -13.53
C ALA A 470 -27.03 -8.05 -13.20
N VAL A 471 -28.18 -8.04 -13.88
CA VAL A 471 -29.21 -9.09 -13.73
C VAL A 471 -28.66 -10.47 -14.12
N LYS A 472 -27.89 -10.58 -15.20
CA LYS A 472 -27.23 -11.85 -15.60
C LYS A 472 -26.20 -12.34 -14.56
N GLN A 473 -25.63 -11.45 -13.74
CA GLN A 473 -24.74 -11.80 -12.63
C GLN A 473 -25.47 -12.09 -11.32
N GLY A 474 -26.81 -12.13 -11.31
CA GLY A 474 -27.62 -12.37 -10.11
C GLY A 474 -27.88 -11.13 -9.26
N VAL A 475 -27.59 -9.93 -9.77
CA VAL A 475 -27.85 -8.65 -9.08
C VAL A 475 -29.26 -8.16 -9.40
N LYS A 476 -30.03 -7.84 -8.36
CA LYS A 476 -31.31 -7.13 -8.51
C LYS A 476 -31.04 -5.66 -8.78
N VAL A 477 -31.63 -5.12 -9.84
CA VAL A 477 -31.44 -3.72 -10.23
C VAL A 477 -32.69 -2.93 -9.90
N LEU A 478 -32.52 -1.84 -9.15
CA LEU A 478 -33.57 -0.84 -8.91
C LEU A 478 -33.16 0.49 -9.53
N PHE A 479 -34.10 1.18 -10.16
CA PHE A 479 -33.83 2.47 -10.78
C PHE A 479 -34.16 3.62 -9.83
N THR A 480 -33.34 4.68 -9.86
CA THR A 480 -33.59 5.90 -9.07
C THR A 480 -34.98 6.49 -9.33
N GLN A 481 -35.48 6.36 -10.57
CA GLN A 481 -36.82 6.83 -10.93
C GLN A 481 -37.96 6.10 -10.19
N GLU A 482 -37.73 4.90 -9.67
CA GLU A 482 -38.74 4.16 -8.90
C GLU A 482 -38.96 4.83 -7.54
N PHE A 483 -37.87 5.23 -6.86
CA PHE A 483 -37.94 5.99 -5.62
C PHE A 483 -38.52 7.40 -5.82
N GLU A 484 -38.15 8.08 -6.92
CA GLU A 484 -38.75 9.38 -7.29
C GLU A 484 -40.28 9.27 -7.44
N ARG A 485 -40.78 8.21 -8.09
CA ARG A 485 -42.22 7.98 -8.26
C ARG A 485 -42.90 7.59 -6.97
N TYR A 486 -42.24 6.82 -6.11
CA TYR A 486 -42.80 6.46 -4.81
C TYR A 486 -42.98 7.71 -3.94
N LEU A 487 -41.94 8.55 -3.83
CA LEU A 487 -42.00 9.78 -3.06
C LEU A 487 -42.99 10.80 -3.66
N GLN A 488 -43.11 10.87 -4.98
CA GLN A 488 -44.15 11.66 -5.64
C GLN A 488 -45.56 11.26 -5.18
N LYS A 489 -45.85 9.96 -5.03
CA LYS A 489 -47.17 9.50 -4.56
C LYS A 489 -47.45 9.86 -3.09
N LYS A 490 -46.41 10.20 -2.35
CA LYS A 490 -46.46 10.54 -0.93
C LYS A 490 -46.27 12.04 -0.68
N SER A 491 -46.02 12.86 -1.71
CA SER A 491 -45.87 14.31 -1.58
C SER A 491 -47.24 14.99 -1.56
N GLU A 492 -47.35 16.11 -0.83
CA GLU A 492 -48.60 16.87 -0.70
C GLU A 492 -49.16 17.38 -2.03
N ASP A 493 -48.26 17.79 -2.93
CA ASP A 493 -48.60 18.36 -4.24
C ASP A 493 -48.71 17.33 -5.37
N GLY A 494 -48.33 16.07 -5.12
CA GLY A 494 -48.23 15.02 -6.14
C GLY A 494 -47.21 15.30 -7.27
N GLU A 495 -46.36 16.32 -7.12
CA GLU A 495 -45.42 16.72 -8.16
C GLU A 495 -44.18 15.82 -8.21
N ARG A 496 -43.79 15.42 -9.42
CA ARG A 496 -42.58 14.62 -9.61
C ARG A 496 -41.33 15.49 -9.53
N ARG A 497 -40.61 15.42 -8.41
CA ARG A 497 -39.27 16.02 -8.28
C ARG A 497 -38.16 15.00 -8.56
N ARG A 498 -37.33 15.28 -9.57
CA ARG A 498 -36.19 14.43 -9.93
C ARG A 498 -35.03 14.67 -8.96
N PHE A 499 -34.33 13.60 -8.56
CA PHE A 499 -33.18 13.68 -7.65
C PHE A 499 -32.11 14.71 -8.10
N PRO A 500 -31.72 14.80 -9.39
CA PRO A 500 -30.72 15.79 -9.82
C PRO A 500 -31.19 17.24 -9.70
N LYS A 501 -32.50 17.48 -9.78
CA LYS A 501 -33.07 18.82 -9.63
C LYS A 501 -32.98 19.23 -8.16
N LEU A 502 -33.47 18.36 -7.26
CA LEU A 502 -33.38 18.52 -5.80
C LEU A 502 -31.93 18.73 -5.33
N PHE A 503 -30.99 17.92 -5.82
CA PHE A 503 -29.58 18.07 -5.48
C PHE A 503 -28.99 19.40 -5.96
N ASN A 504 -29.30 19.83 -7.20
CA ASN A 504 -28.75 21.09 -7.72
C ASN A 504 -29.33 22.30 -7.01
N GLU A 505 -30.62 22.29 -6.66
CA GLU A 505 -31.27 23.35 -5.89
C GLU A 505 -30.63 23.46 -4.50
N TRP A 506 -30.45 22.33 -3.80
CA TRP A 506 -29.80 22.31 -2.50
C TRP A 506 -28.31 22.70 -2.55
N TYR A 507 -27.55 22.14 -3.50
CA TYR A 507 -26.08 22.28 -3.52
C TYR A 507 -25.57 23.62 -4.07
N LYS A 508 -26.36 24.30 -4.91
CA LYS A 508 -25.96 25.55 -5.56
C LYS A 508 -26.45 26.80 -4.86
N ASP A 509 -27.36 26.66 -3.91
CA ASP A 509 -27.83 27.76 -3.09
C ASP A 509 -26.80 28.06 -1.98
N PRO A 510 -26.10 29.21 -2.04
CA PRO A 510 -25.09 29.56 -1.05
C PRO A 510 -25.68 29.94 0.31
N GLU A 511 -26.98 30.22 0.41
CA GLU A 511 -27.67 30.57 1.65
C GLU A 511 -28.34 29.36 2.32
N ASN A 512 -28.28 28.19 1.69
CA ASN A 512 -28.90 26.98 2.20
C ASN A 512 -28.02 26.28 3.25
N ASP A 513 -28.39 26.43 4.53
CA ASP A 513 -27.76 25.77 5.68
C ASP A 513 -28.53 24.51 6.14
N GLN A 514 -29.57 24.09 5.40
CA GLN A 514 -30.41 22.97 5.76
C GLN A 514 -29.76 21.63 5.41
N GLU A 515 -29.89 20.61 6.27
CA GLU A 515 -29.48 19.24 5.91
C GLU A 515 -30.28 18.76 4.68
N PHE A 516 -29.61 18.15 3.70
CA PHE A 516 -30.25 17.69 2.45
C PHE A 516 -31.51 16.85 2.67
N ARG A 517 -31.53 16.04 3.73
CA ARG A 517 -32.70 15.21 4.08
C ARG A 517 -33.90 16.11 4.39
N ASP A 518 -33.72 17.09 5.26
CA ASP A 518 -34.77 18.00 5.70
C ASP A 518 -35.22 18.89 4.54
N PHE A 519 -34.29 19.34 3.69
CA PHE A 519 -34.61 20.06 2.45
C PHE A 519 -35.54 19.25 1.53
N VAL A 520 -35.26 17.95 1.36
CA VAL A 520 -36.10 17.07 0.52
C VAL A 520 -37.48 16.85 1.15
N LEU A 521 -37.57 16.70 2.47
CA LEU A 521 -38.85 16.54 3.18
C LEU A 521 -39.71 17.79 3.09
N ASP A 522 -39.13 18.95 3.38
CA ASP A 522 -39.79 20.26 3.28
C ASP A 522 -40.28 20.51 1.85
N LYS A 523 -39.41 20.32 0.86
CA LYS A 523 -39.82 20.48 -0.54
C LYS A 523 -40.99 19.58 -0.88
N LEU A 524 -40.94 18.31 -0.50
CA LEU A 524 -41.97 17.32 -0.84
C LEU A 524 -43.22 17.38 0.05
N GLY A 525 -43.25 18.19 1.12
CA GLY A 525 -44.33 18.15 2.11
C GLY A 525 -44.48 16.75 2.73
N ILE A 526 -43.38 16.06 3.02
CA ILE A 526 -43.41 14.70 3.58
C ILE A 526 -43.07 14.74 5.06
N GLU A 527 -44.02 14.34 5.90
CA GLU A 527 -43.75 14.08 7.31
C GLU A 527 -43.15 12.68 7.51
N LEU A 528 -42.02 12.64 8.23
CA LEU A 528 -41.41 11.42 8.78
C LEU A 528 -41.40 11.50 10.31
N GLU A 529 -42.10 10.58 10.98
CA GLU A 529 -42.05 10.48 12.44
C GLU A 529 -40.63 10.09 12.89
N LYS A 530 -40.18 10.63 14.03
CA LYS A 530 -38.96 10.13 14.68
C LYS A 530 -39.19 8.64 15.00
N SER A 531 -38.41 7.77 14.37
CA SER A 531 -38.57 6.31 14.38
C SER A 531 -38.98 5.77 15.75
N ARG A 532 -40.17 5.17 15.85
CA ARG A 532 -40.52 4.32 17.01
C ARG A 532 -39.59 3.10 17.00
N PRO A 533 -38.93 2.77 18.11
CA PRO A 533 -38.00 1.65 18.12
C PRO A 533 -38.72 0.33 17.81
N ASN A 534 -38.17 -0.45 16.88
CA ASN A 534 -38.72 -1.72 16.42
C ASN A 534 -38.60 -2.83 17.50
N LYS A 535 -39.23 -3.98 17.26
CA LYS A 535 -39.23 -5.13 18.19
C LYS A 535 -37.82 -5.58 18.61
N ARG A 536 -36.82 -5.47 17.72
CA ARG A 536 -35.43 -5.79 18.03
C ARG A 536 -34.71 -4.65 18.76
N GLU A 537 -35.10 -3.39 18.58
CA GLU A 537 -34.63 -2.29 19.45
C GLU A 537 -35.22 -2.42 20.86
N ARG A 538 -36.45 -2.92 21.01
CA ARG A 538 -36.99 -3.33 22.31
C ARG A 538 -36.27 -4.56 22.87
N GLU A 539 -35.95 -5.56 22.05
CA GLU A 539 -35.17 -6.73 22.46
C GLU A 539 -33.69 -6.40 22.68
N ILE A 540 -33.12 -5.37 22.05
CA ILE A 540 -31.76 -4.85 22.28
C ILE A 540 -31.77 -3.96 23.52
N GLU A 541 -32.80 -3.16 23.78
CA GLU A 541 -33.01 -2.48 25.07
C GLU A 541 -33.19 -3.49 26.22
N GLU A 542 -33.82 -4.64 25.95
CA GLU A 542 -33.97 -5.76 26.90
C GLU A 542 -32.69 -6.61 27.02
N LYS A 543 -31.94 -6.86 25.92
CA LYS A 543 -30.68 -7.61 25.93
C LYS A 543 -29.47 -6.80 26.39
N SER A 544 -29.45 -5.49 26.17
CA SER A 544 -28.44 -4.55 26.69
C SER A 544 -28.67 -4.20 28.15
N GLY A 545 -29.85 -4.52 28.71
CA GLY A 545 -30.26 -4.16 30.06
C GLY A 545 -30.58 -2.68 30.24
N ARG A 546 -30.83 -1.92 29.15
CA ARG A 546 -31.06 -0.46 29.20
C ARG A 546 -32.29 -0.09 30.04
N LYS A 547 -33.30 -0.96 30.12
CA LYS A 547 -34.44 -0.83 31.06
C LYS A 547 -34.05 -1.00 32.54
N ASP A 548 -32.99 -1.75 32.81
CA ASP A 548 -32.48 -2.03 34.16
C ASP A 548 -31.49 -0.97 34.65
N LEU A 549 -30.88 -0.20 33.74
CA LEU A 549 -30.00 0.91 34.08
C LEU A 549 -30.82 2.13 34.50
N LYS A 550 -31.29 2.13 35.74
CA LYS A 550 -31.98 3.25 36.36
C LYS A 550 -31.08 3.90 37.41
N LEU A 551 -31.04 5.23 37.40
CA LEU A 551 -30.36 5.98 38.45
C LEU A 551 -30.89 5.54 39.82
N ASN A 552 -30.01 5.51 40.82
CA ASN A 552 -30.37 5.10 42.18
C ASN A 552 -30.93 3.68 42.35
N ARG A 553 -30.75 2.79 41.36
CA ARG A 553 -31.13 1.36 41.41
C ARG A 553 -29.95 0.47 41.02
N HIS A 554 -29.78 -0.63 41.75
CA HIS A 554 -28.76 -1.63 41.44
C HIS A 554 -29.00 -2.32 40.10
N PHE A 555 -27.90 -2.67 39.43
CA PHE A 555 -27.85 -3.47 38.21
C PHE A 555 -26.70 -4.49 38.30
N LYS A 556 -26.76 -5.55 37.49
CA LYS A 556 -25.64 -6.51 37.40
C LYS A 556 -24.59 -6.00 36.39
N PRO A 557 -23.33 -5.81 36.80
CA PRO A 557 -22.30 -5.26 35.91
C PRO A 557 -21.80 -6.28 34.88
N MET A 558 -21.14 -5.77 33.84
CA MET A 558 -20.38 -6.54 32.86
C MET A 558 -19.15 -7.17 33.54
N ASN A 559 -18.86 -8.44 33.23
CA ASN A 559 -17.73 -9.16 33.82
C ASN A 559 -16.67 -9.51 32.78
N PRO A 560 -15.37 -9.40 33.11
CA PRO A 560 -14.31 -9.86 32.22
C PRO A 560 -14.24 -11.40 32.16
N SER A 561 -13.85 -11.91 30.99
CA SER A 561 -13.40 -13.30 30.78
C SER A 561 -11.96 -13.48 31.24
N GLU A 562 -11.48 -14.74 31.31
CA GLU A 562 -10.07 -15.03 31.60
C GLU A 562 -9.22 -14.77 30.35
N HIS A 563 -7.99 -14.27 30.53
CA HIS A 563 -6.98 -14.26 29.47
C HIS A 563 -6.53 -15.70 29.15
N ASP A 564 -6.38 -16.02 27.87
CA ASP A 564 -6.08 -17.35 27.33
C ASP A 564 -4.73 -17.42 26.59
N ASP A 565 -3.85 -16.44 26.82
CA ASP A 565 -2.51 -16.31 26.23
C ASP A 565 -2.50 -16.17 24.69
N GLU A 566 -3.66 -15.88 24.08
CA GLU A 566 -3.72 -15.52 22.66
C GLU A 566 -3.03 -14.17 22.39
N PRO A 567 -2.27 -14.04 21.29
CA PRO A 567 -1.64 -12.77 20.93
C PRO A 567 -2.66 -11.66 20.71
N ILE A 568 -2.44 -10.51 21.36
CA ILE A 568 -3.26 -9.31 21.19
C ILE A 568 -2.74 -8.52 19.98
N ASP A 569 -3.43 -8.64 18.84
CA ASP A 569 -3.11 -7.97 17.57
C ASP A 569 -3.97 -6.73 17.27
N TYR A 570 -4.76 -6.29 18.25
CA TYR A 570 -5.68 -5.16 18.19
C TYR A 570 -5.42 -4.17 19.34
N GLU A 571 -5.95 -2.95 19.22
CA GLU A 571 -5.73 -1.88 20.21
C GLU A 571 -6.57 -2.14 21.47
N VAL A 572 -5.90 -2.24 22.61
CA VAL A 572 -6.48 -2.52 23.92
C VAL A 572 -6.14 -1.42 24.91
N ALA A 573 -7.03 -1.23 25.89
CA ALA A 573 -6.79 -0.50 27.12
C ALA A 573 -6.43 -1.48 28.23
N VAL A 574 -5.31 -1.26 28.89
CA VAL A 574 -4.81 -2.08 29.99
C VAL A 574 -4.90 -1.28 31.28
N GLU A 575 -5.57 -1.85 32.27
CA GLU A 575 -5.80 -1.24 33.59
C GLU A 575 -5.30 -2.19 34.69
N PRO A 576 -4.80 -1.68 35.83
CA PRO A 576 -4.50 -2.52 36.98
C PRO A 576 -5.79 -3.15 37.52
N LYS A 577 -5.72 -4.45 37.83
CA LYS A 577 -6.78 -5.15 38.51
C LYS A 577 -6.62 -4.94 40.01
N TYR A 578 -7.45 -4.07 40.57
CA TYR A 578 -7.53 -3.84 42.01
C TYR A 578 -8.11 -5.07 42.72
N ASP A 579 -7.59 -5.33 43.91
CA ASP A 579 -8.15 -6.26 44.87
C ASP A 579 -9.05 -5.48 45.84
N GLY A 580 -10.35 -5.49 45.57
CA GLY A 580 -11.32 -4.69 46.29
C GLY A 580 -12.74 -5.21 46.11
N ILE A 581 -13.72 -4.36 46.41
CA ILE A 581 -15.13 -4.68 46.24
C ILE A 581 -15.64 -3.99 44.98
N ARG A 582 -15.88 -4.77 43.91
CA ARG A 582 -16.55 -4.27 42.72
C ARG A 582 -17.87 -3.58 43.09
N SER A 583 -18.03 -2.33 42.66
CA SER A 583 -19.14 -1.47 43.06
C SER A 583 -19.61 -0.53 41.95
N SER A 584 -20.89 -0.16 41.97
CA SER A 584 -21.42 0.94 41.18
C SER A 584 -21.66 2.16 42.07
N LEU A 585 -21.23 3.33 41.59
CA LEU A 585 -21.42 4.61 42.25
C LEU A 585 -22.47 5.41 41.48
N HIS A 586 -23.54 5.79 42.16
CA HIS A 586 -24.66 6.55 41.61
C HIS A 586 -24.67 7.94 42.25
N LEU A 587 -24.76 8.95 41.40
CA LEU A 587 -24.85 10.36 41.76
C LEU A 587 -26.11 10.95 41.14
N ASP A 588 -26.90 11.63 41.94
CA ASP A 588 -28.03 12.45 41.51
C ASP A 588 -28.03 13.75 42.31
N LYS A 589 -27.66 14.87 41.67
CA LYS A 589 -27.63 16.19 42.33
C LYS A 589 -29.02 16.80 42.49
N GLU A 590 -29.98 16.44 41.63
CA GLU A 590 -31.35 16.96 41.71
C GLU A 590 -32.06 16.41 42.96
N ASP A 591 -31.87 15.11 43.22
CA ASP A 591 -32.41 14.44 44.41
C ASP A 591 -31.45 14.50 45.64
N GLU A 592 -30.30 15.19 45.54
CA GLU A 592 -29.24 15.24 46.55
C GLU A 592 -28.77 13.85 47.05
N THR A 593 -28.68 12.87 46.15
CA THR A 593 -28.32 11.49 46.51
C THR A 593 -26.98 11.02 45.96
N VAL A 594 -26.19 10.39 46.84
CA VAL A 594 -25.00 9.61 46.50
C VAL A 594 -25.17 8.21 47.06
N ARG A 595 -25.10 7.18 46.20
CA ARG A 595 -25.30 5.77 46.58
C ARG A 595 -24.23 4.88 45.95
N GLY A 596 -23.61 4.04 46.78
CA GLY A 596 -22.77 2.94 46.31
C GLY A 596 -23.50 1.61 46.43
N TYR A 597 -23.34 0.72 45.45
CA TYR A 597 -23.84 -0.65 45.50
C TYR A 597 -22.71 -1.64 45.24
N THR A 598 -22.62 -2.73 46.00
CA THR A 598 -21.72 -3.84 45.68
C THR A 598 -22.22 -4.61 44.47
N ARG A 599 -21.39 -5.49 43.91
CA ARG A 599 -21.80 -6.42 42.83
C ARG A 599 -23.07 -7.22 43.17
N ALA A 600 -23.27 -7.60 44.42
CA ALA A 600 -24.44 -8.35 44.89
C ALA A 600 -25.69 -7.47 45.07
N GLY A 601 -25.54 -6.14 45.02
CA GLY A 601 -26.62 -5.17 45.20
C GLY A 601 -26.78 -4.66 46.63
N GLU A 602 -25.86 -5.01 47.52
CA GLU A 602 -25.83 -4.46 48.87
C GLU A 602 -25.43 -2.99 48.81
N LYS A 603 -26.10 -2.14 49.59
CA LYS A 603 -25.76 -0.72 49.70
C LYS A 603 -24.45 -0.57 50.47
N ILE A 604 -23.55 0.27 49.97
CA ILE A 604 -22.34 0.69 50.68
C ILE A 604 -22.72 1.85 51.59
N GLU A 605 -22.49 1.71 52.90
CA GLU A 605 -22.71 2.78 53.86
C GLU A 605 -21.64 3.86 53.72
N LEU A 606 -22.07 5.08 53.39
CA LEU A 606 -21.18 6.23 53.17
C LEU A 606 -21.49 7.32 54.19
N SER A 607 -20.47 7.77 54.93
CA SER A 607 -20.58 8.91 55.83
C SER A 607 -20.84 10.21 55.06
N ARG A 608 -21.38 11.24 55.74
CA ARG A 608 -21.66 12.55 55.12
C ARG A 608 -20.41 13.13 54.45
N LYS A 609 -19.28 13.13 55.15
CA LYS A 609 -17.99 13.61 54.64
C LYS A 609 -17.55 12.90 53.35
N VAL A 610 -17.81 11.60 53.23
CA VAL A 610 -17.47 10.82 52.03
C VAL A 610 -18.39 11.20 50.87
N LYS A 611 -19.68 11.41 51.13
CA LYS A 611 -20.64 11.87 50.11
C LYS A 611 -20.28 13.27 49.59
N ASP A 612 -19.92 14.19 50.48
CA ASP A 612 -19.51 15.55 50.12
C ASP A 612 -18.29 15.53 49.18
N ARG A 613 -17.27 14.72 49.51
CA ARG A 613 -16.10 14.51 48.64
C ARG A 613 -16.46 13.88 47.28
N ILE A 614 -17.42 12.97 47.23
CA ILE A 614 -17.89 12.40 45.96
C ILE A 614 -18.56 13.49 45.10
N LEU A 615 -19.35 14.37 45.71
CA LEU A 615 -19.99 15.49 45.03
C LEU A 615 -18.96 16.48 44.48
N GLU A 616 -17.93 16.80 45.25
CA GLU A 616 -16.80 17.63 44.81
C GLU A 616 -16.09 17.02 43.60
N SER A 617 -15.79 15.71 43.64
CA SER A 617 -15.10 15.02 42.54
C SER A 617 -15.91 14.87 41.26
N LEU A 618 -17.22 15.05 41.33
CA LEU A 618 -18.16 14.90 40.21
C LEU A 618 -18.90 16.22 39.95
N GLN A 619 -18.19 17.35 40.08
CA GLN A 619 -18.81 18.66 39.88
C GLN A 619 -19.31 18.90 38.44
N ASN A 620 -18.69 18.26 37.45
CA ASN A 620 -18.95 18.46 36.02
C ASN A 620 -20.13 17.65 35.44
N CYS A 621 -20.95 17.02 36.27
CA CYS A 621 -22.19 16.38 35.85
C CYS A 621 -23.30 16.56 36.91
N ASN A 622 -24.55 16.51 36.49
CA ASN A 622 -25.72 16.58 37.36
C ASN A 622 -26.14 15.19 37.85
N ASN A 623 -26.04 14.18 36.99
CA ASN A 623 -26.26 12.79 37.39
C ASN A 623 -25.31 11.82 36.69
N ALA A 624 -24.93 10.75 37.38
CA ALA A 624 -24.03 9.74 36.83
C ALA A 624 -24.21 8.36 37.46
N ILE A 625 -23.89 7.33 36.67
CA ILE A 625 -23.68 5.94 37.13
C ILE A 625 -22.28 5.53 36.69
N LEU A 626 -21.39 5.30 37.65
CA LEU A 626 -20.00 4.93 37.44
C LEU A 626 -19.77 3.49 37.90
N ASP A 627 -18.96 2.74 37.16
CA ASP A 627 -18.51 1.40 37.54
C ASP A 627 -17.09 1.52 38.12
N SER A 628 -16.88 0.89 39.29
CA SER A 628 -15.72 1.17 40.13
C SER A 628 -15.30 0.01 41.03
N GLU A 629 -14.08 0.05 41.54
CA GLU A 629 -13.63 -0.81 42.63
C GLU A 629 -13.60 -0.02 43.94
N TYR A 630 -14.34 -0.47 44.96
CA TYR A 630 -14.37 0.16 46.28
C TYR A 630 -13.33 -0.47 47.20
N LEU A 631 -12.39 0.35 47.67
CA LEU A 631 -11.37 -0.02 48.64
C LEU A 631 -11.85 0.34 50.04
N ARG A 632 -12.47 -0.63 50.73
CA ARG A 632 -13.18 -0.43 52.00
C ARG A 632 -12.33 0.26 53.06
N ASP A 633 -11.10 -0.18 53.26
CA ASP A 633 -10.22 0.34 54.32
C ASP A 633 -9.80 1.80 54.10
N LYS A 634 -9.86 2.27 52.85
CA LYS A 634 -9.49 3.64 52.46
C LYS A 634 -10.71 4.53 52.19
N ASN A 635 -11.92 3.96 52.14
CA ASN A 635 -13.13 4.62 51.63
C ASN A 635 -12.91 5.29 50.26
N GLU A 636 -12.21 4.60 49.35
CA GLU A 636 -11.89 5.11 48.01
C GLU A 636 -12.64 4.33 46.92
N PHE A 637 -13.18 5.03 45.93
CA PHE A 637 -13.73 4.50 44.70
C PHE A 637 -12.73 4.67 43.56
N ARG A 638 -12.28 3.54 43.00
CA ARG A 638 -11.42 3.47 41.82
C ARG A 638 -12.31 3.29 40.59
N VAL A 639 -12.72 4.40 39.98
CA VAL A 639 -13.65 4.42 38.84
C VAL A 639 -12.93 4.10 37.54
N PHE A 640 -13.46 3.18 36.74
CA PHE A 640 -12.87 2.78 35.45
C PHE A 640 -13.86 2.81 34.28
N ASP A 641 -15.17 2.94 34.51
CA ASP A 641 -16.15 3.11 33.43
C ASP A 641 -17.33 4.01 33.87
N ASN A 642 -18.08 4.54 32.91
CA ASN A 642 -19.33 5.27 33.12
C ASN A 642 -20.44 4.66 32.27
N LEU A 643 -21.59 4.47 32.88
CA LEU A 643 -22.75 3.81 32.25
C LEU A 643 -23.85 4.80 31.91
N LEU A 644 -23.95 5.89 32.67
CA LEU A 644 -24.91 6.98 32.47
C LEU A 644 -24.28 8.28 32.95
N VAL A 645 -24.47 9.37 32.18
CA VAL A 645 -24.04 10.72 32.54
C VAL A 645 -25.08 11.69 31.99
N ASP A 646 -25.62 12.57 32.85
CA ASP A 646 -26.62 13.60 32.54
C ASP A 646 -27.81 13.07 31.73
N GLY A 647 -28.37 11.94 32.18
CA GLY A 647 -29.51 11.26 31.55
C GLY A 647 -29.17 10.54 30.24
N VAL A 648 -27.92 10.60 29.77
CA VAL A 648 -27.47 9.96 28.53
C VAL A 648 -26.79 8.63 28.84
N PRO A 649 -27.37 7.48 28.41
CA PRO A 649 -26.72 6.18 28.51
C PRO A 649 -25.42 6.13 27.71
N GLN A 650 -24.39 5.57 28.34
CA GLN A 650 -23.04 5.48 27.79
C GLN A 650 -22.71 4.05 27.35
N ILE A 651 -23.50 3.06 27.80
CA ILE A 651 -23.28 1.62 27.57
C ILE A 651 -23.14 1.23 26.10
N ASP A 652 -23.84 1.93 25.20
CA ASP A 652 -23.82 1.69 23.74
C ASP A 652 -22.66 2.40 23.02
N LYS A 653 -21.83 3.16 23.75
CA LYS A 653 -20.63 3.82 23.22
C LYS A 653 -19.43 2.91 23.39
N GLN A 654 -18.47 3.01 22.47
CA GLN A 654 -17.17 2.32 22.58
C GLN A 654 -16.42 2.76 23.84
N LEU A 655 -15.66 1.84 24.45
CA LEU A 655 -14.85 2.09 25.65
C LEU A 655 -13.99 3.36 25.53
N ARG A 656 -13.38 3.65 24.38
CA ARG A 656 -12.62 4.91 24.17
C ARG A 656 -13.43 6.17 24.45
N LEU A 657 -14.69 6.18 24.01
CA LEU A 657 -15.59 7.32 24.17
C LEU A 657 -16.08 7.39 25.60
N ARG A 658 -16.42 6.25 26.21
CA ARG A 658 -16.77 6.18 27.63
C ARG A 658 -15.61 6.71 28.47
N ARG A 659 -14.40 6.21 28.26
CA ARG A 659 -13.20 6.67 28.98
C ARG A 659 -13.00 8.17 28.89
N LYS A 660 -13.14 8.75 27.69
CA LYS A 660 -13.06 10.21 27.50
C LYS A 660 -14.13 10.95 28.30
N THR A 661 -15.37 10.48 28.31
CA THR A 661 -16.44 11.07 29.14
C THR A 661 -16.08 10.96 30.64
N LEU A 662 -15.56 9.81 31.08
CA LEU A 662 -15.17 9.57 32.48
C LEU A 662 -14.08 10.56 32.92
N GLU A 663 -13.06 10.77 32.09
CA GLU A 663 -11.98 11.72 32.31
C GLU A 663 -12.45 13.18 32.38
N GLN A 664 -13.56 13.52 31.71
CA GLN A 664 -14.12 14.86 31.73
C GLN A 664 -14.94 15.14 33.00
N ILE A 665 -15.61 14.12 33.53
CA ILE A 665 -16.54 14.29 34.67
C ILE A 665 -15.90 14.02 36.03
N VAL A 666 -14.80 13.26 36.07
CA VAL A 666 -14.10 12.90 37.32
C VAL A 666 -12.92 13.84 37.55
N GLU A 667 -13.09 14.79 38.46
CA GLU A 667 -11.99 15.57 39.03
C GLU A 667 -11.52 14.86 40.30
N GLY A 668 -10.55 13.96 40.15
CA GLY A 668 -10.19 13.02 41.21
C GLY A 668 -9.74 13.69 42.52
N ASN A 669 -10.13 13.10 43.65
CA ASN A 669 -9.69 13.51 45.00
C ASN A 669 -9.29 12.27 45.83
N GLU A 670 -9.12 12.41 47.16
CA GLU A 670 -8.82 11.24 47.99
C GLU A 670 -9.89 10.14 47.95
N THR A 671 -11.15 10.45 47.64
CA THR A 671 -12.28 9.52 47.70
C THR A 671 -12.68 8.95 46.34
N VAL A 672 -12.62 9.70 45.25
CA VAL A 672 -12.90 9.19 43.90
C VAL A 672 -11.66 9.38 43.04
N LYS A 673 -11.10 8.29 42.53
CA LYS A 673 -9.90 8.31 41.68
C LYS A 673 -10.13 7.52 40.42
N LEU A 674 -9.70 8.10 39.29
CA LEU A 674 -9.71 7.43 38.01
C LEU A 674 -8.67 6.29 38.01
N VAL A 675 -9.04 5.13 37.51
CA VAL A 675 -8.10 4.03 37.30
C VAL A 675 -7.10 4.40 36.20
N GLU A 676 -5.82 4.18 36.46
CA GLU A 676 -4.77 4.34 35.44
C GLU A 676 -5.02 3.40 34.26
N GLN A 677 -4.89 3.93 33.06
CA GLN A 677 -5.14 3.19 31.83
C GLN A 677 -4.02 3.46 30.84
N GLU A 678 -3.43 2.41 30.29
CA GLU A 678 -2.42 2.46 29.24
C GLU A 678 -2.99 1.82 27.98
N THR A 679 -2.76 2.42 26.80
CA THR A 679 -3.27 1.87 25.53
C THR A 679 -2.13 1.34 24.68
N THR A 680 -2.27 0.11 24.17
CA THR A 680 -1.28 -0.52 23.29
C THR A 680 -1.97 -1.42 22.26
N ASN A 681 -1.27 -1.77 21.20
CA ASN A 681 -1.67 -2.78 20.22
C ASN A 681 -0.61 -3.89 20.05
N ARG A 682 0.27 -4.06 21.05
CA ARG A 682 1.36 -5.03 21.06
C ARG A 682 1.29 -5.90 22.30
N THR A 683 1.23 -7.22 22.11
CA THR A 683 1.27 -8.21 23.20
C THR A 683 2.43 -8.00 24.17
N GLU A 684 3.63 -7.73 23.65
CA GLU A 684 4.84 -7.49 24.47
C GLU A 684 4.68 -6.32 25.45
N GLU A 685 3.96 -5.27 25.05
CA GLU A 685 3.72 -4.11 25.91
C GLU A 685 2.68 -4.44 26.99
N VAL A 686 1.65 -5.23 26.66
CA VAL A 686 0.68 -5.74 27.64
C VAL A 686 1.37 -6.59 28.70
N GLU A 687 2.30 -7.47 28.31
CA GLU A 687 3.12 -8.27 29.24
C GLU A 687 3.99 -7.41 30.15
N ASN A 688 4.60 -6.36 29.60
CA ASN A 688 5.41 -5.43 30.40
C ASN A 688 4.56 -4.66 31.41
N ILE A 689 3.37 -4.19 30.99
CA ILE A 689 2.41 -3.55 31.90
C ILE A 689 1.98 -4.54 32.98
N TYR A 690 1.63 -5.77 32.61
CA TYR A 690 1.29 -6.83 33.57
C TYR A 690 2.39 -7.03 34.61
N LYS A 691 3.63 -7.29 34.19
CA LYS A 691 4.78 -7.47 35.09
C LYS A 691 5.00 -6.25 36.00
N LYS A 692 4.84 -5.04 35.46
CA LYS A 692 4.91 -3.79 36.23
C LYS A 692 3.81 -3.72 37.30
N ARG A 693 2.55 -4.00 36.95
CA ARG A 693 1.42 -3.94 37.89
C ARG A 693 1.51 -5.00 38.98
N ILE A 694 2.04 -6.20 38.68
CA ILE A 694 2.30 -7.20 39.72
C ILE A 694 3.35 -6.71 40.73
N LYS A 695 4.44 -6.11 40.26
CA LYS A 695 5.46 -5.51 41.14
C LYS A 695 4.93 -4.36 42.00
N GLU A 696 3.93 -3.63 41.50
CA GLU A 696 3.23 -2.58 42.26
C GLU A 696 2.22 -3.14 43.28
N GLY A 697 2.07 -4.47 43.37
CA GLY A 697 1.22 -5.16 44.33
C GLY A 697 -0.23 -5.36 43.88
N TYR A 698 -0.57 -5.11 42.60
CA TYR A 698 -1.90 -5.36 42.07
C TYR A 698 -2.14 -6.86 41.83
N GLU A 699 -3.41 -7.29 41.84
CA GLU A 699 -3.81 -8.69 41.59
C GLU A 699 -3.46 -9.16 40.16
N GLY A 700 -3.34 -8.21 39.25
CA GLY A 700 -3.22 -8.45 37.82
C GLY A 700 -3.52 -7.22 36.99
N ILE A 701 -3.91 -7.46 35.74
CA ILE A 701 -4.43 -6.44 34.84
C ILE A 701 -5.80 -6.85 34.28
N VAL A 702 -6.54 -5.86 33.84
CA VAL A 702 -7.71 -6.02 32.98
C VAL A 702 -7.37 -5.42 31.62
N ILE A 703 -7.45 -6.24 30.59
CA ILE A 703 -7.22 -5.90 29.19
C ILE A 703 -8.60 -5.73 28.55
N LYS A 704 -8.85 -4.58 27.93
CA LYS A 704 -10.15 -4.27 27.35
C LYS A 704 -9.99 -3.84 25.90
N ASP A 705 -10.75 -4.41 24.98
CA ASP A 705 -10.84 -3.86 23.62
C ASP A 705 -11.36 -2.41 23.70
N ILE A 706 -10.59 -1.49 23.14
CA ILE A 706 -10.91 -0.05 23.14
C ILE A 706 -12.21 0.27 22.37
N SER A 707 -12.66 -0.66 21.54
CA SER A 707 -13.88 -0.61 20.74
C SER A 707 -15.07 -1.31 21.40
N SER A 708 -14.87 -1.96 22.56
CA SER A 708 -15.91 -2.74 23.25
C SER A 708 -17.10 -1.88 23.70
N LEU A 709 -18.30 -2.43 23.59
CA LEU A 709 -19.51 -1.88 24.21
C LEU A 709 -19.67 -2.41 25.64
N TYR A 710 -20.44 -1.73 26.48
CA TYR A 710 -20.75 -2.22 27.82
C TYR A 710 -22.04 -3.03 27.76
N SER A 711 -22.00 -4.29 28.21
CA SER A 711 -23.16 -5.17 28.21
C SER A 711 -23.51 -5.56 29.65
N LEU A 712 -24.67 -5.10 30.14
CA LEU A 712 -25.13 -5.42 31.49
C LEU A 712 -25.37 -6.92 31.67
N ASN A 713 -25.16 -7.41 32.89
CA ASN A 713 -25.37 -8.80 33.29
C ASN A 713 -24.70 -9.85 32.37
N SER A 714 -23.57 -9.51 31.75
CA SER A 714 -22.87 -10.39 30.83
C SER A 714 -21.46 -10.74 31.30
N ARG A 715 -20.89 -11.75 30.66
CA ARG A 715 -19.45 -11.98 30.66
C ARG A 715 -18.94 -11.70 29.26
N SER A 716 -17.94 -10.83 29.15
CA SER A 716 -17.45 -10.33 27.87
C SER A 716 -16.14 -10.99 27.48
N SER A 717 -16.03 -11.39 26.22
CA SER A 717 -14.76 -11.77 25.58
C SER A 717 -13.86 -10.56 25.29
N ASP A 718 -14.43 -9.36 25.26
CA ASP A 718 -13.68 -8.14 24.91
C ASP A 718 -12.97 -7.54 26.14
N TRP A 719 -13.31 -7.99 27.35
CA TRP A 719 -12.64 -7.65 28.59
C TRP A 719 -12.02 -8.92 29.14
N LEU A 720 -10.70 -9.00 29.16
CA LEU A 720 -9.93 -10.13 29.67
C LEU A 720 -9.27 -9.73 30.97
N LYS A 721 -9.33 -10.57 31.98
CA LYS A 721 -8.57 -10.41 33.22
C LYS A 721 -7.37 -11.35 33.17
N TRP A 722 -6.20 -10.80 33.47
CA TRP A 722 -4.98 -11.56 33.62
C TRP A 722 -4.48 -11.40 35.04
N LYS A 723 -4.65 -12.44 35.84
CA LYS A 723 -4.22 -12.48 37.23
C LYS A 723 -2.88 -13.16 37.34
N HIS A 724 -2.10 -12.73 38.33
CA HIS A 724 -0.90 -13.44 38.70
C HIS A 724 -1.23 -14.78 39.34
N MET A 725 -0.57 -15.84 38.86
CA MET A 725 -0.68 -17.18 39.40
C MET A 725 0.73 -17.73 39.58
N ALA A 726 1.07 -18.17 40.78
CA ALA A 726 2.32 -18.85 41.07
C ALA A 726 2.21 -20.31 40.67
N THR A 727 3.27 -20.86 40.08
CA THR A 727 3.35 -22.30 39.78
C THR A 727 3.87 -23.06 40.98
N VAL A 728 3.22 -24.17 41.33
CA VAL A 728 3.64 -25.03 42.43
C VAL A 728 3.49 -26.49 42.02
N ASP A 729 4.44 -27.32 42.45
CA ASP A 729 4.44 -28.76 42.26
C ASP A 729 4.01 -29.45 43.56
N LEU A 730 2.92 -30.23 43.52
CA LEU A 730 2.37 -30.93 44.68
C LEU A 730 2.27 -32.43 44.42
N LYS A 731 2.47 -33.23 45.46
CA LYS A 731 2.37 -34.68 45.38
C LYS A 731 0.95 -35.15 45.67
N VAL A 732 0.47 -36.10 44.88
CA VAL A 732 -0.79 -36.82 45.17
C VAL A 732 -0.56 -37.76 46.35
N VAL A 733 -1.12 -37.44 47.51
CA VAL A 733 -1.00 -38.27 48.72
C VAL A 733 -2.20 -39.16 48.98
N ASP A 734 -3.35 -38.82 48.42
CA ASP A 734 -4.58 -39.62 48.55
C ASP A 734 -5.50 -39.38 47.35
N VAL A 735 -6.34 -40.37 47.01
CA VAL A 735 -7.33 -40.27 45.95
C VAL A 735 -8.63 -40.97 46.35
N GLU A 736 -9.70 -40.21 46.46
CA GLU A 736 -11.03 -40.69 46.83
C GLU A 736 -11.99 -40.65 45.63
N LYS A 737 -12.83 -41.68 45.46
CA LYS A 737 -13.91 -41.66 44.46
C LYS A 737 -15.20 -41.12 45.08
N LYS A 738 -15.77 -40.05 44.53
CA LYS A 738 -17.07 -39.49 44.92
C LYS A 738 -18.13 -39.79 43.89
N GLU A 739 -19.04 -40.71 44.23
CA GLU A 739 -20.14 -41.12 43.35
C GLU A 739 -21.15 -40.01 43.07
N SER A 740 -21.21 -38.98 43.92
CA SER A 740 -22.10 -37.83 43.76
C SER A 740 -21.73 -36.89 42.60
N ASN A 741 -20.51 -36.94 42.07
CA ASN A 741 -20.05 -36.07 40.99
C ASN A 741 -19.67 -36.86 39.74
N LYS A 742 -20.66 -37.10 38.85
CA LYS A 742 -20.50 -37.94 37.65
C LYS A 742 -19.48 -37.42 36.65
N SER A 743 -19.26 -36.10 36.56
CA SER A 743 -18.32 -35.52 35.60
C SER A 743 -16.88 -35.48 36.12
N LYS A 744 -16.64 -35.41 37.44
CA LYS A 744 -15.28 -35.43 38.02
C LYS A 744 -15.27 -36.30 39.28
N PRO A 745 -15.29 -37.64 39.13
CA PRO A 745 -15.53 -38.54 40.24
C PRO A 745 -14.31 -38.75 41.14
N TRP A 746 -13.09 -38.36 40.74
CA TRP A 746 -11.88 -38.61 41.55
C TRP A 746 -11.39 -37.34 42.23
N VAL A 747 -11.27 -37.35 43.55
CA VAL A 747 -10.75 -36.24 44.36
C VAL A 747 -9.37 -36.61 44.89
N HIS A 748 -8.34 -35.91 44.42
CA HIS A 748 -6.94 -36.09 44.80
C HIS A 748 -6.59 -35.11 45.92
N LYS A 749 -5.99 -35.59 47.02
CA LYS A 749 -5.39 -34.71 48.04
C LYS A 749 -3.95 -34.42 47.62
N LEU A 750 -3.66 -33.15 47.39
CA LEU A 750 -2.36 -32.67 46.94
C LEU A 750 -1.62 -32.02 48.10
N ALA A 751 -0.36 -32.42 48.29
CA ALA A 751 0.45 -32.02 49.43
C ALA A 751 1.85 -31.54 49.02
N CYS A 752 2.40 -30.64 49.82
CA CYS A 752 3.80 -30.21 49.76
C CYS A 752 4.61 -30.89 50.88
N GLU A 753 5.94 -30.77 50.83
CA GLU A 753 6.79 -31.20 51.94
C GLU A 753 6.94 -30.09 52.98
N ARG A 754 6.80 -30.43 54.26
CA ARG A 754 7.05 -29.53 55.39
C ARG A 754 7.75 -30.31 56.50
N ASP A 755 8.95 -29.88 56.85
CA ASP A 755 9.74 -30.48 57.95
C ASP A 755 9.88 -32.02 57.84
N GLY A 756 9.94 -32.55 56.60
CA GLY A 756 10.02 -33.98 56.30
C GLY A 756 8.68 -34.73 56.22
N ASP A 757 7.55 -34.06 56.50
CA ASP A 757 6.20 -34.62 56.42
C ASP A 757 5.41 -34.03 55.24
N MET A 758 4.37 -34.77 54.79
CA MET A 758 3.49 -34.31 53.71
C MET A 758 2.33 -33.47 54.25
N HIS A 759 2.31 -32.17 53.93
CA HIS A 759 1.26 -31.24 54.35
C HIS A 759 0.24 -30.97 53.22
N ILE A 760 -1.04 -31.29 53.46
CA ILE A 760 -2.11 -31.20 52.44
C ILE A 760 -2.52 -29.76 52.19
N MET A 761 -2.28 -29.29 50.97
CA MET A 761 -2.54 -27.91 50.53
C MET A 761 -3.89 -27.76 49.85
N PHE A 762 -4.33 -28.78 49.10
CA PHE A 762 -5.46 -28.65 48.18
C PHE A 762 -6.12 -29.99 47.81
N ASN A 763 -7.44 -29.96 47.53
CA ASN A 763 -8.19 -31.12 47.03
C ASN A 763 -8.62 -30.92 45.57
N TYR A 764 -8.10 -31.74 44.66
CA TYR A 764 -8.29 -31.62 43.22
C TYR A 764 -9.23 -32.69 42.65
N ALA A 765 -10.41 -32.27 42.18
CA ALA A 765 -11.36 -33.15 41.50
C ALA A 765 -11.05 -33.27 39.99
N ASN A 766 -10.97 -34.50 39.48
CA ASN A 766 -10.67 -34.79 38.07
C ASN A 766 -11.51 -35.94 37.49
N GLU A 767 -11.58 -36.00 36.17
CA GLU A 767 -12.19 -37.09 35.39
C GLU A 767 -11.38 -38.39 35.50
N GLU A 768 -10.06 -38.27 35.43
CA GLU A 768 -9.13 -39.38 35.48
C GLU A 768 -8.54 -39.56 36.89
N ARG A 769 -8.18 -40.80 37.21
CA ARG A 769 -7.49 -41.16 38.45
C ARG A 769 -5.97 -41.09 38.23
N HIS A 770 -5.32 -40.12 38.86
CA HIS A 770 -3.85 -40.05 38.91
C HIS A 770 -3.30 -41.04 39.94
N LYS A 771 -2.06 -41.48 39.74
CA LYS A 771 -1.40 -42.43 40.65
C LYS A 771 -1.00 -41.73 41.95
N LEU A 772 -1.07 -42.46 43.06
CA LEU A 772 -0.49 -42.01 44.33
C LEU A 772 1.01 -41.80 44.15
N GLY A 773 1.54 -40.74 44.73
CA GLY A 773 2.94 -40.33 44.61
C GLY A 773 3.27 -39.54 43.34
N SER A 774 2.36 -39.43 42.37
CA SER A 774 2.58 -38.55 41.21
C SER A 774 2.71 -37.09 41.65
N VAL A 775 3.66 -36.37 41.06
CA VAL A 775 3.80 -34.92 41.24
C VAL A 775 2.95 -34.23 40.18
N LEU A 776 2.08 -33.32 40.61
CA LEU A 776 1.25 -32.50 39.76
C LEU A 776 1.72 -31.05 39.85
N GLU A 777 2.05 -30.47 38.71
CA GLU A 777 2.27 -29.03 38.60
C GLU A 777 0.92 -28.35 38.43
N GLY A 778 0.67 -27.30 39.18
CA GLY A 778 -0.49 -26.43 39.02
C GLY A 778 -0.15 -24.98 39.25
N THR A 779 -1.01 -24.09 38.76
CA THR A 779 -0.90 -22.64 38.98
C THR A 779 -1.95 -22.20 39.99
N PHE A 780 -1.60 -21.36 40.96
CA PHE A 780 -2.46 -20.96 42.07
C PHE A 780 -2.38 -19.44 42.31
N LEU A 781 -3.49 -18.83 42.73
CA LEU A 781 -3.59 -17.37 42.88
C LEU A 781 -2.89 -16.87 44.15
N GLU A 782 -3.04 -17.58 45.27
CA GLU A 782 -2.48 -17.20 46.56
C GLU A 782 -2.33 -18.41 47.49
N LEU A 783 -1.37 -18.31 48.40
CA LEU A 783 -1.29 -19.09 49.62
C LEU A 783 -2.04 -18.34 50.72
N THR A 784 -3.11 -18.93 51.25
CA THR A 784 -3.89 -18.33 52.34
C THR A 784 -3.17 -18.43 53.67
N GLY A 785 -3.56 -17.62 54.67
CA GLY A 785 -2.97 -17.66 56.02
C GLY A 785 -3.14 -18.98 56.78
N ASN A 786 -3.98 -19.90 56.26
CA ASN A 786 -4.10 -21.27 56.76
C ASN A 786 -3.31 -22.28 55.91
N GLU A 787 -2.29 -21.80 55.18
CA GLU A 787 -1.40 -22.58 54.31
C GLU A 787 -2.14 -23.38 53.21
N LYS A 788 -3.37 -22.98 52.85
CA LYS A 788 -4.11 -23.58 51.73
C LYS A 788 -3.96 -22.76 50.46
N LEU A 789 -3.87 -23.43 49.32
CA LEU A 789 -3.79 -22.78 48.02
C LEU A 789 -5.18 -22.46 47.46
N ARG A 790 -5.32 -21.29 46.82
CA ARG A 790 -6.58 -20.82 46.25
C ARG A 790 -6.53 -20.74 44.71
N TYR A 791 -7.65 -21.10 44.07
CA TYR A 791 -7.85 -21.04 42.61
C TYR A 791 -6.80 -21.79 41.76
N PRO A 792 -6.68 -23.12 41.89
CA PRO A 792 -5.82 -23.90 41.00
C PRO A 792 -6.28 -23.84 39.55
N LYS A 793 -5.32 -23.76 38.63
CA LYS A 793 -5.50 -23.92 37.19
C LYS A 793 -4.34 -24.70 36.58
N ASN A 794 -4.56 -25.19 35.35
CA ASN A 794 -3.54 -25.82 34.50
C ASN A 794 -2.79 -26.97 35.18
N ILE A 795 -3.53 -27.81 35.92
CA ILE A 795 -2.94 -28.94 36.64
C ILE A 795 -2.52 -30.02 35.63
N ARG A 796 -1.24 -30.35 35.62
CA ARG A 796 -0.66 -31.41 34.77
C ARG A 796 0.25 -32.33 35.57
N VAL A 797 0.37 -33.57 35.13
CA VAL A 797 1.32 -34.52 35.71
C VAL A 797 2.74 -34.13 35.28
N ARG A 798 3.67 -34.09 36.23
CA ARG A 798 5.11 -33.96 35.99
C ARG A 798 5.74 -35.33 36.05
N GLU A 799 5.90 -35.96 34.89
CA GLU A 799 6.55 -37.28 34.79
C GLU A 799 8.05 -37.21 35.11
N ASP A 800 8.63 -36.02 35.04
CA ASP A 800 10.05 -35.75 35.27
C ASP A 800 10.39 -35.41 36.73
N LYS A 801 9.41 -35.39 37.64
CA LYS A 801 9.60 -35.04 39.06
C LYS A 801 9.07 -36.10 40.00
N GLU A 802 9.85 -36.41 41.03
CA GLU A 802 9.48 -37.36 42.10
C GLU A 802 9.16 -36.68 43.44
N GLU A 803 9.70 -35.48 43.65
CA GLU A 803 9.55 -34.66 44.85
C GLU A 803 8.65 -33.44 44.58
N PRO A 804 7.73 -33.10 45.51
CA PRO A 804 6.95 -31.87 45.44
C PRO A 804 7.80 -30.66 45.87
N ASN A 805 7.28 -29.45 45.71
CA ASN A 805 7.86 -28.31 46.38
C ASN A 805 7.71 -28.41 47.91
N SER A 806 8.65 -27.83 48.64
CA SER A 806 8.51 -27.62 50.08
C SER A 806 7.62 -26.41 50.40
N LEU A 807 7.06 -26.34 51.61
CA LEU A 807 6.28 -25.18 52.05
C LEU A 807 7.11 -23.89 51.97
N GLU A 808 8.39 -23.94 52.35
CA GLU A 808 9.30 -22.80 52.28
C GLU A 808 9.56 -22.37 50.83
N GLU A 809 9.69 -23.31 49.89
CA GLU A 809 9.81 -23.01 48.46
C GLU A 809 8.55 -22.33 47.91
N ILE A 810 7.37 -22.81 48.34
CA ILE A 810 6.08 -22.22 47.94
C ILE A 810 5.96 -20.80 48.51
N GLU A 811 6.26 -20.60 49.79
CA GLU A 811 6.25 -19.28 50.43
C GLU A 811 7.24 -18.31 49.77
N LYS A 812 8.44 -18.77 49.43
CA LYS A 812 9.44 -17.98 48.69
C LYS A 812 8.98 -17.66 47.27
N ALA A 813 8.35 -18.60 46.56
CA ALA A 813 7.80 -18.36 45.23
C ALA A 813 6.73 -17.26 45.28
N PHE A 814 5.80 -17.33 46.24
CA PHE A 814 4.79 -16.29 46.43
C PHE A 814 5.38 -14.94 46.88
N SER A 815 6.48 -14.94 47.66
CA SER A 815 7.12 -13.72 48.16
C SER A 815 7.99 -13.02 47.09
N ARG A 816 8.76 -13.78 46.31
CA ARG A 816 9.60 -13.28 45.22
C ARG A 816 8.78 -12.72 44.06
N GLU A 817 7.68 -13.39 43.70
CA GLU A 817 6.89 -12.98 42.54
C GLU A 817 5.96 -11.80 42.83
N LYS A 818 5.54 -11.59 44.08
CA LYS A 818 4.82 -10.38 44.52
C LYS A 818 5.73 -9.17 44.83
N GLY A 819 7.05 -9.32 44.70
CA GLY A 819 8.00 -8.22 44.91
C GLY A 819 8.15 -7.76 46.36
N TYR A 820 7.88 -8.62 47.34
CA TYR A 820 8.03 -8.31 48.77
C TYR A 820 9.47 -8.44 49.30
N GLU A 821 10.41 -8.98 48.50
CA GLU A 821 11.85 -8.87 48.78
C GLU A 821 12.36 -7.51 48.27
N SER A 822 12.62 -6.59 49.21
CA SER A 822 13.42 -5.38 49.01
C SER A 822 14.92 -5.70 48.97
#